data_AF-M3YFS2-F1
#
_entry.id   AF-M3YFS2-F1
#
_cell.length_a   1.000
_cell.length_b   1.000
_cell.length_c   1.000
_cell.angle_alpha   90.00
_cell.angle_beta   90.00
_cell.angle_gamma   90.00
#
_symmetry.space_group_name_H-M   'P 1'
#
loop_
_entity.id
_entity.type
_entity.pdbx_description
1 polymer ?
#
loop_
_entity_poly.entity_id
_entity_poly.type
_entity_poly.pdbx_seq_one_letter_code
_entity_poly.pdbx_strand_id
1 'polypeptide(L)'
;MIHELLLALSGYPGSIFTWNKRSGLQVSQDFPFLHPSETSVLNRLCRLGTDYIRFTEFIEQYTGHVQQQDHHPSQQGQGGLHGIYLRAFCTGLDSVLQPYRQALLDLEQEFLADPHLSISHVNYSLDQFQLLFPSVMVVVEQIKSQKIHGCQILETVYKHSCGGLPPVRSALEKILAVCHGVMYKQLSAWMLHGLLLDQHEEFFIKQGPSSGNVSAQPEEDEEDLGIGGLTGKQLRELQDLRLIEEENMLAPSLKQFSLRVEILPSYIPVRVAEKILFVGESVQMFENQNVNLTRKGSILKNQEDTFAAELHRLKQQALFSLVDFEQVVDHVRSTVAEHLWKLMVEESDLLGQLKIIKDFYLLGRGELFQAFIDTAQHMLKTPPTAVTEHDVNVAFQQSAHKVLLDDDNLLPLLHLTIEYHGKEHKDAAQAREGPSRETSPREAPASGWAALGLSYKVQWPLHILFTPAVLEKYNVVFKYLLSVRRVQAELQHCWALQMQRKHLKSNQTDAVKWRLRNHMAFLVDNLQYYLQVDVLESQFSQLLHQINSTRDFESIRLAHDHFLSNLLAQSFILLKPVFHCLNEILDLCHGFCSLVSQNLGPLDERGAAQLGILVKGFSRQSSLLFKILSSVRNHQINSDLAQLLLRLDYNKYYTQAGGTLGSFGM
;
A
#
# COMPACT_ATOMS: atom_id res chain seq x y z
N MET A 1 -57.27 36.48 -6.99
CA MET A 1 -56.85 35.09 -6.70
C MET A 1 -55.64 34.67 -7.52
N ILE A 2 -55.60 34.89 -8.84
CA ILE A 2 -54.43 34.54 -9.67
C ILE A 2 -53.14 35.27 -9.22
N HIS A 3 -53.22 36.56 -8.90
CA HIS A 3 -52.09 37.31 -8.33
C HIS A 3 -51.53 36.65 -7.06
N GLU A 4 -52.40 36.34 -6.09
CA GLU A 4 -52.02 35.63 -4.86
C GLU A 4 -51.43 34.23 -5.14
N LEU A 5 -51.93 33.54 -6.17
CA LEU A 5 -51.40 32.23 -6.59
C LEU A 5 -49.98 32.35 -7.16
N LEU A 6 -49.71 33.34 -8.03
CA LEU A 6 -48.37 33.59 -8.58
C LEU A 6 -47.37 33.99 -7.48
N LEU A 7 -47.80 34.80 -6.51
CA LEU A 7 -46.98 35.15 -5.33
C LEU A 7 -46.65 33.89 -4.50
N ALA A 8 -47.66 33.05 -4.25
CA ALA A 8 -47.48 31.82 -3.49
C ALA A 8 -46.57 30.82 -4.20
N LEU A 9 -46.69 30.69 -5.53
CA LEU A 9 -45.80 29.88 -6.37
C LEU A 9 -44.36 30.43 -6.44
N SER A 10 -44.20 31.74 -6.27
CA SER A 10 -42.89 32.41 -6.16
C SER A 10 -42.27 32.28 -4.77
N GLY A 11 -42.96 31.65 -3.82
CA GLY A 11 -42.45 31.37 -2.47
C GLY A 11 -42.90 32.37 -1.39
N TYR A 12 -43.84 33.26 -1.69
CA TYR A 12 -44.38 34.23 -0.73
C TYR A 12 -45.78 33.81 -0.25
N PRO A 13 -45.93 33.30 0.97
CA PRO A 13 -47.22 32.91 1.51
C PRO A 13 -48.13 34.12 1.72
N GLY A 14 -49.43 33.93 1.49
CA GLY A 14 -50.45 34.96 1.63
C GLY A 14 -51.54 34.58 2.62
N SER A 15 -52.62 35.36 2.62
CA SER A 15 -53.83 35.09 3.42
C SER A 15 -54.72 34.01 2.79
N ILE A 16 -54.71 33.90 1.46
CA ILE A 16 -55.43 32.87 0.69
C ILE A 16 -54.65 31.56 0.63
N PHE A 17 -53.33 31.66 0.38
CA PHE A 17 -52.41 30.55 0.31
C PHE A 17 -51.48 30.58 1.52
N THR A 18 -51.88 29.88 2.57
CA THR A 18 -51.15 29.86 3.85
C THR A 18 -50.00 28.86 3.82
N TRP A 19 -48.91 29.15 4.52
CA TRP A 19 -47.76 28.26 4.67
C TRP A 19 -47.76 27.55 6.01
N ASN A 20 -47.61 26.23 5.99
CA ASN A 20 -47.41 25.41 7.18
C ASN A 20 -46.11 24.62 7.04
N LYS A 21 -45.25 24.67 8.05
CA LYS A 21 -43.97 23.93 8.05
C LYS A 21 -44.11 22.43 7.83
N ARG A 22 -45.23 21.80 8.22
CA ARG A 22 -45.45 20.35 8.08
C ARG A 22 -46.08 19.97 6.75
N SER A 23 -47.15 20.68 6.36
CA SER A 23 -47.96 20.33 5.19
C SER A 23 -47.66 21.15 3.94
N GLY A 24 -46.78 22.15 4.05
CA GLY A 24 -46.43 23.06 2.95
C GLY A 24 -47.48 24.15 2.75
N LEU A 25 -47.55 24.62 1.51
CA LEU A 25 -48.50 25.63 1.06
C LEU A 25 -49.90 25.00 0.90
N GLN A 26 -50.94 25.66 1.42
CA GLN A 26 -52.32 25.18 1.37
C GLN A 26 -53.30 26.30 1.04
N VAL A 27 -54.35 25.95 0.29
CA VAL A 27 -55.49 26.84 0.03
C VAL A 27 -56.41 26.85 1.25
N SER A 28 -56.80 28.02 1.73
CA SER A 28 -57.84 28.14 2.75
C SER A 28 -59.16 27.51 2.27
N GLN A 29 -59.81 26.69 3.10
CA GLN A 29 -60.91 25.81 2.66
C GLN A 29 -62.28 26.49 2.53
N ASP A 30 -62.38 27.80 2.77
CA ASP A 30 -63.66 28.51 2.95
C ASP A 30 -63.98 29.52 1.84
N PHE A 31 -63.87 29.13 0.57
CA PHE A 31 -64.28 29.98 -0.56
C PHE A 31 -65.56 29.47 -1.24
N PRO A 32 -66.70 30.17 -1.10
CA PRO A 32 -67.99 29.73 -1.66
C PRO A 32 -68.06 29.85 -3.20
N PHE A 33 -67.09 30.51 -3.83
CA PHE A 33 -67.06 30.77 -5.27
C PHE A 33 -66.13 29.83 -6.06
N LEU A 34 -65.41 28.91 -5.39
CA LEU A 34 -64.55 27.92 -6.06
C LEU A 34 -65.23 26.57 -6.15
N HIS A 35 -65.22 25.97 -7.33
CA HIS A 35 -65.65 24.59 -7.49
C HIS A 35 -64.65 23.64 -6.81
N PRO A 36 -65.08 22.52 -6.20
CA PRO A 36 -64.17 21.56 -5.56
C PRO A 36 -63.01 21.09 -6.47
N SER A 37 -63.24 20.98 -7.77
CA SER A 37 -62.21 20.65 -8.77
C SER A 37 -61.13 21.73 -8.90
N GLU A 38 -61.51 23.01 -8.84
CA GLU A 38 -60.56 24.13 -8.88
C GLU A 38 -59.71 24.16 -7.63
N THR A 39 -60.31 23.92 -6.46
CA THR A 39 -59.58 23.74 -5.20
C THR A 39 -58.58 22.58 -5.28
N SER A 40 -58.93 21.48 -5.95
CA SER A 40 -58.00 20.37 -6.18
C SER A 40 -56.82 20.76 -7.08
N VAL A 41 -57.06 21.55 -8.14
CA VAL A 41 -55.99 22.06 -9.03
C VAL A 41 -55.09 23.04 -8.28
N LEU A 42 -55.68 23.97 -7.51
CA LEU A 42 -54.92 24.90 -6.68
C LEU A 42 -54.06 24.17 -5.64
N ASN A 43 -54.58 23.13 -5.00
CA ASN A 43 -53.78 22.29 -4.09
C ASN A 43 -52.64 21.56 -4.82
N ARG A 44 -52.85 21.11 -6.08
CA ARG A 44 -51.77 20.54 -6.90
C ARG A 44 -50.68 21.57 -7.20
N LEU A 45 -51.06 22.80 -7.54
CA LEU A 45 -50.12 23.91 -7.75
C LEU A 45 -49.40 24.32 -6.45
N CYS A 46 -50.09 24.28 -5.32
CA CYS A 46 -49.47 24.57 -4.02
C CYS A 46 -48.36 23.57 -3.65
N ARG A 47 -48.45 22.30 -4.08
CA ARG A 47 -47.36 21.34 -3.92
C ARG A 47 -46.11 21.78 -4.68
N LEU A 48 -46.27 22.31 -5.90
CA LEU A 48 -45.16 22.84 -6.70
C LEU A 48 -44.49 24.03 -5.99
N GLY A 49 -45.28 24.98 -5.49
CA GLY A 49 -44.77 26.09 -4.68
C GLY A 49 -44.11 25.64 -3.38
N THR A 50 -44.60 24.56 -2.76
CA THR A 50 -43.98 23.95 -1.58
C THR A 50 -42.60 23.40 -1.88
N ASP A 51 -42.46 22.65 -2.97
CA ASP A 51 -41.17 22.11 -3.39
C ASP A 51 -40.19 23.25 -3.72
N TYR A 52 -40.66 24.30 -4.40
CA TYR A 52 -39.87 25.49 -4.72
C TYR A 52 -39.34 26.21 -3.47
N ILE A 53 -40.18 26.43 -2.46
CA ILE A 53 -39.76 27.03 -1.18
C ILE A 53 -38.69 26.15 -0.52
N ARG A 54 -38.91 24.83 -0.45
CA ARG A 54 -37.94 23.90 0.15
C ARG A 54 -36.62 23.83 -0.61
N PHE A 55 -36.63 23.93 -1.94
CA PHE A 55 -35.39 24.03 -2.72
C PHE A 55 -34.66 25.34 -2.43
N THR A 56 -35.38 26.45 -2.35
CA THR A 56 -34.79 27.77 -2.07
C THR A 56 -34.18 27.80 -0.66
N GLU A 57 -34.92 27.32 0.35
CA GLU A 57 -34.41 27.16 1.72
C GLU A 57 -33.14 26.29 1.76
N PHE A 58 -33.12 25.20 1.00
CA PHE A 58 -31.94 24.33 0.89
C PHE A 58 -30.74 25.02 0.23
N ILE A 59 -30.96 25.73 -0.88
CA ILE A 59 -29.90 26.47 -1.58
C ILE A 59 -29.32 27.56 -0.67
N GLU A 60 -30.18 28.37 -0.05
CA GLU A 60 -29.76 29.47 0.84
C GLU A 60 -28.93 28.95 2.03
N GLN A 61 -29.37 27.83 2.63
CA GLN A 61 -28.67 27.21 3.76
C GLN A 61 -27.23 26.81 3.43
N TYR A 62 -26.97 26.29 2.23
CA TYR A 62 -25.65 25.72 1.89
C TYR A 62 -24.78 26.61 0.98
N THR A 63 -25.34 27.67 0.40
CA THR A 63 -24.58 28.66 -0.42
C THR A 63 -24.27 29.96 0.32
N GLY A 64 -25.07 30.37 1.32
CA GLY A 64 -24.93 31.65 2.01
C GLY A 64 -23.76 31.78 3.01
N HIS A 65 -23.15 30.68 3.44
CA HIS A 65 -22.11 30.66 4.48
C HIS A 65 -20.70 31.14 4.05
N VAL A 66 -20.58 31.93 2.98
CA VAL A 66 -19.27 32.33 2.42
C VAL A 66 -18.57 33.45 3.20
N GLN A 67 -19.22 34.17 4.12
CA GLN A 67 -18.63 35.39 4.72
C GLN A 67 -18.16 35.31 6.19
N GLN A 68 -18.31 34.19 6.92
CA GLN A 68 -17.98 34.16 8.36
C GLN A 68 -16.90 33.16 8.82
N GLN A 69 -16.29 32.38 7.92
CA GLN A 69 -15.35 31.32 8.33
C GLN A 69 -13.86 31.64 8.16
N ASP A 70 -13.46 32.87 7.83
CA ASP A 70 -12.02 33.19 7.71
C ASP A 70 -11.30 33.46 9.05
N HIS A 71 -12.01 33.53 10.18
CA HIS A 71 -11.37 33.72 11.50
C HIS A 71 -12.09 32.92 12.58
N HIS A 72 -11.76 31.63 12.77
CA HIS A 72 -11.63 30.92 14.06
C HIS A 72 -11.69 29.38 13.87
N PRO A 73 -10.57 28.64 14.05
CA PRO A 73 -10.52 27.19 13.87
C PRO A 73 -10.85 26.44 15.17
N SER A 74 -12.06 26.61 15.74
CA SER A 74 -12.38 25.97 17.03
C SER A 74 -13.83 25.58 17.28
N GLN A 75 -14.65 25.35 16.24
CA GLN A 75 -15.95 24.66 16.39
C GLN A 75 -16.21 23.65 15.26
N GLN A 76 -15.33 22.67 15.09
CA GLN A 76 -15.66 21.41 14.40
C GLN A 76 -16.52 20.57 15.34
N GLY A 77 -17.84 20.81 15.35
CA GLY A 77 -18.73 20.16 16.31
C GLY A 77 -20.23 20.25 16.03
N GLN A 78 -20.65 20.60 14.82
CA GLN A 78 -22.05 20.45 14.41
C GLN A 78 -22.13 19.54 13.19
N GLY A 79 -22.57 18.29 13.40
CA GLY A 79 -22.68 17.22 12.41
C GLY A 79 -23.78 17.41 11.36
N GLY A 80 -23.75 18.57 10.69
CA GLY A 80 -24.58 18.93 9.54
C GLY A 80 -23.86 18.73 8.21
N LEU A 81 -24.64 18.69 7.14
CA LEU A 81 -24.15 18.66 5.76
C LEU A 81 -23.25 19.88 5.48
N HIS A 82 -22.11 19.66 4.84
CA HIS A 82 -21.17 20.71 4.43
C HIS A 82 -20.31 20.19 3.27
N GLY A 83 -19.55 21.07 2.63
CA GLY A 83 -18.61 20.69 1.57
C GLY A 83 -18.78 21.43 0.24
N ILE A 84 -17.76 21.35 -0.60
CA ILE A 84 -17.71 22.00 -1.92
C ILE A 84 -18.59 21.29 -2.94
N TYR A 85 -18.80 19.97 -2.82
CA TYR A 85 -19.71 19.23 -3.72
C TYR A 85 -21.18 19.57 -3.44
N LEU A 86 -21.52 19.77 -2.18
CA LEU A 86 -22.86 20.21 -1.77
C LEU A 86 -23.18 21.61 -2.30
N ARG A 87 -22.21 22.53 -2.24
CA ARG A 87 -22.34 23.87 -2.83
C ARG A 87 -22.55 23.79 -4.34
N ALA A 88 -21.75 22.99 -5.04
CA ALA A 88 -21.90 22.79 -6.48
C ALA A 88 -23.25 22.16 -6.84
N PHE A 89 -23.75 21.22 -6.03
CA PHE A 89 -25.09 20.67 -6.18
C PHE A 89 -26.16 21.75 -6.05
N CYS A 90 -26.06 22.64 -5.05
CA CYS A 90 -26.98 23.77 -4.88
C CYS A 90 -26.93 24.74 -6.06
N THR A 91 -25.74 25.06 -6.59
CA THR A 91 -25.57 25.87 -7.81
C THR A 91 -26.23 25.20 -9.02
N GLY A 92 -26.07 23.89 -9.18
CA GLY A 92 -26.72 23.13 -10.24
C GLY A 92 -28.24 23.12 -10.10
N LEU A 93 -28.73 22.93 -8.87
CA LEU A 93 -30.17 22.96 -8.55
C LEU A 93 -30.77 24.33 -8.87
N ASP A 94 -30.09 25.41 -8.49
CA ASP A 94 -30.52 26.78 -8.80
C ASP A 94 -30.65 27.03 -10.31
N SER A 95 -29.70 26.50 -11.10
CA SER A 95 -29.77 26.55 -12.57
C SER A 95 -30.97 25.79 -13.14
N VAL A 96 -31.35 24.65 -12.53
CA VAL A 96 -32.53 23.87 -12.92
C VAL A 96 -33.85 24.58 -12.56
N LEU A 97 -33.86 25.45 -11.55
CA LEU A 97 -35.02 26.25 -11.17
C LEU A 97 -35.21 27.50 -12.05
N GLN A 98 -34.19 27.92 -12.80
CA GLN A 98 -34.26 29.14 -13.62
C GLN A 98 -35.38 29.13 -14.67
N PRO A 99 -35.64 28.03 -15.41
CA PRO A 99 -36.78 27.96 -16.33
C PRO A 99 -38.14 28.08 -15.62
N TYR A 100 -38.26 27.62 -14.37
CA TYR A 100 -39.48 27.78 -13.58
C TYR A 100 -39.70 29.25 -13.22
N ARG A 101 -38.65 29.95 -12.76
CA ARG A 101 -38.73 31.39 -12.48
C ARG A 101 -39.10 32.18 -13.74
N GLN A 102 -38.53 31.82 -14.89
CA GLN A 102 -38.89 32.45 -16.16
C GLN A 102 -40.37 32.22 -16.51
N ALA A 103 -40.87 31.00 -16.36
CA ALA A 103 -42.29 30.69 -16.60
C ALA A 103 -43.24 31.49 -15.68
N LEU A 104 -42.84 31.75 -14.43
CA LEU A 104 -43.61 32.60 -13.52
C LEU A 104 -43.63 34.07 -13.97
N LEU A 105 -42.50 34.60 -14.46
CA LEU A 105 -42.43 35.96 -15.01
C LEU A 105 -43.28 36.09 -16.28
N ASP A 106 -43.23 35.08 -17.16
CA ASP A 106 -44.04 35.06 -18.38
C ASP A 106 -45.54 35.05 -18.04
N LEU A 107 -45.96 34.24 -17.06
CA LEU A 107 -47.34 34.21 -16.55
C LEU A 107 -47.76 35.54 -15.88
N GLU A 108 -46.84 36.23 -15.20
CA GLU A 108 -47.12 37.55 -14.63
C GLU A 108 -47.36 38.58 -15.73
N GLN A 109 -46.55 38.59 -16.80
CA GLN A 109 -46.76 39.45 -17.96
C GLN A 109 -48.08 39.15 -18.68
N GLU A 110 -48.42 37.87 -18.84
CA GLU A 110 -49.71 37.46 -19.41
C GLU A 110 -50.89 37.93 -18.55
N PHE A 111 -50.77 37.85 -17.22
CA PHE A 111 -51.80 38.35 -16.31
C PHE A 111 -51.96 39.88 -16.35
N LEU A 112 -50.87 40.63 -16.56
CA LEU A 112 -50.93 42.08 -16.77
C LEU A 112 -51.59 42.45 -18.10
N ALA A 113 -51.42 41.62 -19.14
CA ALA A 113 -52.04 41.81 -20.45
C ALA A 113 -53.52 41.41 -20.48
N ASP A 114 -53.88 40.30 -19.82
CA ASP A 114 -55.24 39.79 -19.70
C ASP A 114 -55.60 39.49 -18.23
N PRO A 115 -56.35 40.38 -17.57
CA PRO A 115 -56.83 40.16 -16.20
C PRO A 115 -57.77 38.95 -16.03
N HIS A 116 -58.27 38.36 -17.12
CA HIS A 116 -59.15 37.19 -17.11
C HIS A 116 -58.41 35.84 -17.23
N LEU A 117 -57.08 35.82 -17.03
CA LEU A 117 -56.27 34.60 -17.02
C LEU A 117 -56.85 33.51 -16.10
N SER A 118 -57.08 32.32 -16.65
CA SER A 118 -57.69 31.21 -15.91
C SER A 118 -56.67 30.36 -15.14
N ILE A 119 -57.11 29.71 -14.06
CA ILE A 119 -56.30 28.75 -13.28
C ILE A 119 -55.83 27.58 -14.17
N SER A 120 -56.68 27.16 -15.12
CA SER A 120 -56.38 26.08 -16.06
C SER A 120 -55.17 26.41 -16.93
N HIS A 121 -55.06 27.67 -17.36
CA HIS A 121 -53.91 28.15 -18.14
C HIS A 121 -52.62 28.11 -17.32
N VAL A 122 -52.65 28.64 -16.09
CA VAL A 122 -51.52 28.57 -15.15
C VAL A 122 -51.10 27.11 -14.90
N ASN A 123 -52.06 26.22 -14.71
CA ASN A 123 -51.77 24.80 -14.51
C ASN A 123 -51.14 24.13 -15.73
N TYR A 124 -51.59 24.48 -16.94
CA TYR A 124 -51.00 23.98 -18.18
C TYR A 124 -49.57 24.50 -18.40
N SER A 125 -49.34 25.80 -18.24
CA SER A 125 -48.02 26.42 -18.43
C SER A 125 -46.97 25.87 -17.46
N LEU A 126 -47.39 25.45 -16.27
CA LEU A 126 -46.49 24.87 -15.30
C LEU A 126 -46.30 23.36 -15.43
N ASP A 127 -47.19 22.61 -16.10
CA ASP A 127 -47.33 21.12 -16.05
C ASP A 127 -46.01 20.33 -16.14
N GLN A 128 -45.04 20.83 -16.91
CA GLN A 128 -43.70 20.23 -17.03
C GLN A 128 -42.93 20.13 -15.69
N PHE A 129 -43.17 21.07 -14.77
CA PHE A 129 -42.48 21.14 -13.47
C PHE A 129 -43.10 20.21 -12.43
N GLN A 130 -44.37 19.83 -12.59
CA GLN A 130 -45.10 18.93 -11.69
C GLN A 130 -44.50 17.52 -11.70
N LEU A 131 -43.80 17.13 -12.78
CA LEU A 131 -43.04 15.89 -12.85
C LEU A 131 -41.59 16.06 -12.40
N LEU A 132 -40.99 17.21 -12.72
CA LEU A 132 -39.59 17.51 -12.43
C LEU A 132 -39.33 17.67 -10.93
N PHE A 133 -40.10 18.51 -10.25
CA PHE A 133 -39.83 18.92 -8.87
C PHE A 133 -39.91 17.75 -7.89
N PRO A 134 -40.93 16.87 -7.92
CA PRO A 134 -40.96 15.72 -7.01
C PRO A 134 -39.76 14.79 -7.20
N SER A 135 -39.33 14.60 -8.45
CA SER A 135 -38.20 13.73 -8.78
C SER A 135 -36.88 14.30 -8.23
N VAL A 136 -36.67 15.61 -8.37
CA VAL A 136 -35.48 16.30 -7.83
C VAL A 136 -35.55 16.39 -6.29
N MET A 137 -36.75 16.55 -5.72
CA MET A 137 -36.95 16.58 -4.27
C MET A 137 -36.55 15.27 -3.60
N VAL A 138 -36.80 14.12 -4.23
CA VAL A 138 -36.32 12.82 -3.73
C VAL A 138 -34.80 12.81 -3.58
N VAL A 139 -34.06 13.40 -4.53
CA VAL A 139 -32.59 13.51 -4.46
C VAL A 139 -32.17 14.39 -3.28
N VAL A 140 -32.80 15.56 -3.11
CA VAL A 140 -32.52 16.47 -2.00
C VAL A 140 -32.80 15.81 -0.64
N GLU A 141 -33.95 15.14 -0.51
CA GLU A 141 -34.32 14.43 0.72
C GLU A 141 -33.39 13.24 0.99
N GLN A 142 -32.92 12.54 -0.04
CA GLN A 142 -31.93 11.49 0.12
C GLN A 142 -30.59 12.05 0.63
N ILE A 143 -30.10 13.16 0.05
CA ILE A 143 -28.88 13.83 0.50
C ILE A 143 -29.00 14.26 1.97
N LYS A 144 -30.15 14.84 2.36
CA LYS A 144 -30.42 15.25 3.76
C LYS A 144 -30.50 14.06 4.73
N SER A 145 -31.31 13.06 4.40
CA SER A 145 -31.60 11.93 5.31
C SER A 145 -30.39 11.02 5.52
N GLN A 146 -29.64 10.74 4.46
CA GLN A 146 -28.47 9.86 4.52
C GLN A 146 -27.17 10.63 4.85
N LYS A 147 -27.24 11.95 5.02
CA LYS A 147 -26.07 12.83 5.25
C LYS A 147 -24.95 12.59 4.23
N ILE A 148 -25.30 12.56 2.94
CA ILE A 148 -24.39 12.23 1.85
C ILE A 148 -23.33 13.33 1.73
N HIS A 149 -22.05 12.92 1.65
CA HIS A 149 -20.90 13.82 1.71
C HIS A 149 -19.94 13.66 0.52
N GLY A 150 -19.36 14.76 0.05
CA GLY A 150 -18.32 14.76 -0.99
C GLY A 150 -18.71 14.09 -2.31
N CYS A 151 -17.80 13.28 -2.86
CA CYS A 151 -18.00 12.55 -4.11
C CYS A 151 -19.23 11.61 -4.12
N GLN A 152 -19.79 11.23 -2.96
CA GLN A 152 -21.03 10.44 -2.92
C GLN A 152 -22.27 11.19 -3.43
N ILE A 153 -22.22 12.52 -3.43
CA ILE A 153 -23.24 13.35 -4.06
C ILE A 153 -23.25 13.08 -5.57
N LEU A 154 -22.08 12.93 -6.20
CA LEU A 154 -21.98 12.58 -7.61
C LEU A 154 -22.64 11.24 -7.92
N GLU A 155 -22.38 10.24 -7.08
CA GLU A 155 -22.97 8.91 -7.23
C GLU A 155 -24.50 8.95 -7.11
N THR A 156 -25.01 9.68 -6.12
CA THR A 156 -26.45 9.80 -5.89
C THR A 156 -27.13 10.47 -7.08
N VAL A 157 -26.61 11.61 -7.54
CA VAL A 157 -27.17 12.32 -8.69
C VAL A 157 -27.06 11.49 -9.96
N TYR A 158 -25.95 10.76 -10.17
CA TYR A 158 -25.76 9.87 -11.30
C TYR A 158 -26.78 8.70 -11.31
N LYS A 159 -26.99 8.05 -10.16
CA LYS A 159 -27.97 6.96 -10.05
C LYS A 159 -29.39 7.44 -10.40
N HIS A 160 -29.77 8.64 -9.96
CA HIS A 160 -31.07 9.22 -10.27
C HIS A 160 -31.15 9.77 -11.71
N SER A 161 -30.05 10.23 -12.31
CA SER A 161 -30.04 10.66 -13.71
C SER A 161 -30.22 9.49 -14.69
N CYS A 162 -29.89 8.27 -14.28
CA CYS A 162 -30.19 7.06 -15.05
C CYS A 162 -31.69 6.72 -15.15
N GLY A 163 -32.58 7.52 -14.53
CA GLY A 163 -34.02 7.34 -14.62
C GLY A 163 -34.59 7.53 -16.04
N GLY A 164 -35.81 7.02 -16.27
CA GLY A 164 -36.44 6.97 -17.59
C GLY A 164 -37.14 8.24 -18.09
N LEU A 165 -37.24 9.30 -17.26
CA LEU A 165 -37.98 10.52 -17.60
C LEU A 165 -37.04 11.57 -18.23
N PRO A 166 -37.19 11.91 -19.54
CA PRO A 166 -36.22 12.79 -20.22
C PRO A 166 -36.02 14.18 -19.60
N PRO A 167 -37.06 14.91 -19.15
CA PRO A 167 -36.88 16.22 -18.51
C PRO A 167 -36.12 16.14 -17.19
N VAL A 168 -36.41 15.11 -16.38
CA VAL A 168 -35.74 14.86 -15.10
C VAL A 168 -34.28 14.48 -15.34
N ARG A 169 -34.05 13.56 -16.27
CA ARG A 169 -32.70 13.14 -16.66
C ARG A 169 -31.86 14.33 -17.11
N SER A 170 -32.38 15.16 -18.02
CA SER A 170 -31.66 16.35 -18.50
C SER A 170 -31.34 17.35 -17.36
N ALA A 171 -32.26 17.53 -16.42
CA ALA A 171 -32.03 18.37 -15.26
C ALA A 171 -30.94 17.80 -14.32
N LEU A 172 -31.01 16.50 -14.01
CA LEU A 172 -30.01 15.85 -13.15
C LEU A 172 -28.63 15.75 -13.82
N GLU A 173 -28.58 15.57 -15.15
CA GLU A 173 -27.33 15.62 -15.93
C GLU A 173 -26.68 17.01 -15.86
N LYS A 174 -27.47 18.10 -15.92
CA LYS A 174 -26.95 19.46 -15.72
C LYS A 174 -26.38 19.67 -14.32
N ILE A 175 -27.09 19.19 -13.29
CA ILE A 175 -26.59 19.25 -11.89
C ILE A 175 -25.29 18.45 -11.77
N LEU A 176 -25.26 17.25 -12.34
CA LEU A 176 -24.10 16.39 -12.33
C LEU A 176 -22.89 17.04 -13.02
N ALA A 177 -23.07 17.71 -14.15
CA ALA A 177 -22.01 18.41 -14.86
C ALA A 177 -21.38 19.53 -14.00
N VAL A 178 -22.20 20.29 -13.25
CA VAL A 178 -21.69 21.31 -12.31
C VAL A 178 -20.88 20.68 -11.19
N CYS A 179 -21.34 19.56 -10.62
CA CYS A 179 -20.61 18.83 -9.59
C CYS A 179 -19.31 18.19 -10.14
N HIS A 180 -19.32 17.63 -11.36
CA HIS A 180 -18.09 17.16 -12.04
C HIS A 180 -17.10 18.30 -12.26
N GLY A 181 -17.56 19.53 -12.43
CA GLY A 181 -16.70 20.71 -12.48
C GLY A 181 -15.82 20.89 -11.24
N VAL A 182 -16.28 20.46 -10.07
CA VAL A 182 -15.48 20.42 -8.83
C VAL A 182 -14.47 19.26 -8.87
N MET A 183 -14.93 18.08 -9.28
CA MET A 183 -14.07 16.90 -9.43
C MET A 183 -12.92 17.16 -10.39
N TYR A 184 -13.17 17.74 -11.57
CA TYR A 184 -12.12 18.10 -12.52
C TYR A 184 -11.14 19.14 -11.97
N LYS A 185 -11.59 20.06 -11.11
CA LYS A 185 -10.71 21.03 -10.45
C LYS A 185 -9.79 20.36 -9.43
N GLN A 186 -10.31 19.42 -8.64
CA GLN A 186 -9.50 18.63 -7.71
C GLN A 186 -8.52 17.73 -8.47
N LEU A 187 -8.98 17.08 -9.56
CA LEU A 187 -8.14 16.27 -10.44
C LEU A 187 -7.03 17.07 -11.09
N SER A 188 -7.30 18.27 -11.61
CA SER A 188 -6.26 19.11 -12.21
C SER A 188 -5.23 19.54 -11.17
N ALA A 189 -5.66 19.93 -9.97
CA ALA A 189 -4.74 20.31 -8.89
C ALA A 189 -3.84 19.14 -8.47
N TRP A 190 -4.42 17.94 -8.35
CA TRP A 190 -3.69 16.74 -7.96
C TRP A 190 -2.78 16.22 -9.07
N MET A 191 -3.29 16.02 -10.28
CA MET A 191 -2.55 15.39 -11.37
C MET A 191 -1.52 16.30 -12.03
N LEU A 192 -1.72 17.63 -12.00
CA LEU A 192 -0.80 18.57 -12.65
C LEU A 192 0.18 19.20 -11.67
N HIS A 193 -0.20 19.35 -10.39
CA HIS A 193 0.60 20.06 -9.40
C HIS A 193 0.88 19.25 -8.12
N GLY A 194 0.33 18.03 -7.99
CA GLY A 194 0.50 17.23 -6.78
C GLY A 194 -0.18 17.82 -5.53
N LEU A 195 -1.10 18.76 -5.71
CA LEU A 195 -1.76 19.48 -4.62
C LEU A 195 -3.10 18.84 -4.28
N LEU A 196 -3.22 18.34 -3.04
CA LEU A 196 -4.47 17.77 -2.53
C LEU A 196 -5.31 18.87 -1.87
N LEU A 197 -6.18 19.50 -2.66
CA LEU A 197 -7.11 20.55 -2.21
C LEU A 197 -8.40 19.93 -1.68
N ASP A 198 -8.37 19.44 -0.44
CA ASP A 198 -9.49 18.70 0.15
C ASP A 198 -9.70 18.99 1.65
N GLN A 199 -10.06 20.24 1.98
CA GLN A 199 -10.25 20.69 3.37
C GLN A 199 -11.34 19.91 4.13
N HIS A 200 -12.34 19.39 3.42
CA HIS A 200 -13.49 18.70 4.00
C HIS A 200 -13.48 17.19 3.74
N GLU A 201 -12.36 16.63 3.28
CA GLU A 201 -12.24 15.19 3.06
C GLU A 201 -13.27 14.59 2.08
N GLU A 202 -13.56 15.32 1.01
CA GLU A 202 -14.59 15.02 0.02
C GLU A 202 -14.05 14.27 -1.21
N PHE A 203 -12.74 14.23 -1.40
CA PHE A 203 -12.08 13.63 -2.55
C PHE A 203 -11.63 12.19 -2.28
N PHE A 204 -11.75 11.32 -3.28
CA PHE A 204 -11.45 9.89 -3.15
C PHE A 204 -9.96 9.56 -2.96
N ILE A 205 -9.09 10.57 -2.90
CA ILE A 205 -7.67 10.45 -2.52
C ILE A 205 -7.50 11.09 -1.15
N LYS A 206 -6.90 10.37 -0.21
CA LYS A 206 -6.51 10.89 1.11
C LYS A 206 -5.01 10.85 1.31
N GLN A 207 -4.50 11.80 2.07
CA GLN A 207 -3.18 11.68 2.67
C GLN A 207 -3.26 10.66 3.82
N GLY A 208 -2.41 9.64 3.81
CA GLY A 208 -2.21 8.73 4.92
C GLY A 208 -1.59 9.45 6.12
N PRO A 209 -1.59 8.85 7.33
CA PRO A 209 -0.90 9.41 8.46
C PRO A 209 0.57 9.62 8.08
N SER A 210 0.98 10.89 8.01
CA SER A 210 2.40 11.24 7.92
C SER A 210 3.12 10.56 9.09
N SER A 211 4.37 10.13 8.93
CA SER A 211 5.18 9.49 9.98
C SER A 211 5.50 10.39 11.21
N GLY A 212 4.58 11.26 11.62
CA GLY A 212 4.59 12.02 12.86
C GLY A 212 3.16 12.10 13.42
N ASN A 213 3.00 11.59 14.64
CA ASN A 213 1.82 11.68 15.52
C ASN A 213 0.58 10.86 15.11
N VAL A 214 0.60 9.56 15.45
CA VAL A 214 -0.63 8.79 15.65
C VAL A 214 -1.18 9.11 17.04
N SER A 215 -2.28 9.87 17.13
CA SER A 215 -3.10 9.91 18.34
C SER A 215 -3.90 8.61 18.40
N ALA A 216 -3.62 7.77 19.39
CA ALA A 216 -4.40 6.57 19.68
C ALA A 216 -5.85 6.97 20.04
N GLN A 217 -6.84 6.43 19.34
CA GLN A 217 -8.20 6.33 19.86
C GLN A 217 -8.31 5.04 20.69
N PRO A 218 -9.14 5.03 21.75
CA PRO A 218 -9.22 3.91 22.67
C PRO A 218 -10.17 2.84 22.13
N GLU A 219 -9.67 1.60 22.01
CA GLU A 219 -10.52 0.43 21.84
C GLU A 219 -11.11 0.03 23.20
N GLU A 220 -12.39 -0.32 23.19
CA GLU A 220 -13.23 -0.62 24.33
C GLU A 220 -12.83 -1.95 24.99
N ASP A 221 -12.77 -1.94 26.32
CA ASP A 221 -12.36 -3.07 27.18
C ASP A 221 -13.42 -4.19 27.18
N GLU A 222 -13.05 -5.40 26.74
CA GLU A 222 -13.76 -6.64 27.12
C GLU A 222 -13.10 -7.27 28.35
N GLU A 223 -13.87 -7.41 29.43
CA GLU A 223 -13.48 -8.01 30.71
C GLU A 223 -13.26 -9.54 30.59
N ASP A 224 -12.04 -10.04 30.87
CA ASP A 224 -11.77 -11.47 31.02
C ASP A 224 -11.63 -11.83 32.53
N LEU A 225 -12.58 -12.63 33.02
CA LEU A 225 -12.61 -13.18 34.38
C LEU A 225 -11.66 -14.38 34.46
N GLY A 226 -10.58 -14.23 35.24
CA GLY A 226 -9.59 -15.27 35.44
C GLY A 226 -10.10 -16.52 36.17
N ILE A 227 -9.63 -17.69 35.72
CA ILE A 227 -9.24 -18.87 36.53
C ILE A 227 -8.24 -19.69 35.68
N GLY A 228 -7.15 -20.11 36.31
CA GLY A 228 -5.94 -20.60 35.66
C GLY A 228 -5.92 -22.03 35.13
N GLY A 229 -4.82 -22.31 34.44
CA GLY A 229 -4.44 -23.62 33.90
C GLY A 229 -4.08 -23.49 32.43
N LEU A 230 -2.80 -23.69 32.10
CA LEU A 230 -2.21 -23.67 30.75
C LEU A 230 -3.17 -24.25 29.69
N THR A 231 -3.73 -23.39 28.83
CA THR A 231 -4.56 -23.79 27.69
C THR A 231 -3.91 -23.40 26.38
N GLY A 232 -4.31 -24.06 25.29
CA GLY A 232 -3.74 -23.95 23.93
C GLY A 232 -3.67 -22.55 23.29
N LYS A 233 -3.96 -21.47 24.03
CA LYS A 233 -3.67 -20.07 23.64
C LYS A 233 -2.16 -19.80 23.53
N GLN A 234 -1.30 -20.31 24.40
CA GLN A 234 0.16 -20.08 24.29
C GLN A 234 0.81 -20.75 23.06
N LEU A 235 0.25 -21.87 22.61
CA LEU A 235 0.70 -22.58 21.40
C LEU A 235 0.14 -21.93 20.12
N ARG A 236 -1.01 -21.26 20.23
CA ARG A 236 -1.63 -20.47 19.17
C ARG A 236 -0.98 -19.08 19.06
N GLU A 237 -0.60 -18.45 20.17
CA GLU A 237 0.17 -17.20 20.23
C GLU A 237 1.57 -17.36 19.62
N LEU A 238 2.23 -18.53 19.76
CA LEU A 238 3.49 -18.82 19.05
C LEU A 238 3.31 -19.05 17.54
N GLN A 239 2.13 -19.50 17.10
CA GLN A 239 1.78 -19.58 15.69
C GLN A 239 1.36 -18.21 15.14
N ASP A 240 0.60 -17.43 15.92
CA ASP A 240 0.12 -16.10 15.58
C ASP A 240 1.25 -15.06 15.60
N LEU A 241 2.22 -15.14 16.52
CA LEU A 241 3.44 -14.30 16.50
C LEU A 241 4.30 -14.50 15.24
N ARG A 242 4.32 -15.72 14.67
CA ARG A 242 5.01 -16.02 13.40
C ARG A 242 4.15 -15.71 12.16
N LEU A 243 2.83 -15.60 12.31
CA LEU A 243 1.91 -15.11 11.26
C LEU A 243 1.93 -13.56 11.22
N ILE A 244 2.13 -12.89 12.36
CA ILE A 244 2.30 -11.43 12.45
C ILE A 244 3.61 -10.97 11.79
N GLU A 245 4.67 -11.78 11.85
CA GLU A 245 5.87 -11.54 11.04
C GLU A 245 5.57 -11.66 9.53
N GLU A 246 4.67 -12.55 9.10
CA GLU A 246 4.25 -12.66 7.69
C GLU A 246 3.42 -11.47 7.22
N GLU A 247 2.50 -10.97 8.06
CA GLU A 247 1.75 -9.74 7.76
C GLU A 247 2.64 -8.49 7.75
N ASN A 248 3.64 -8.40 8.63
CA ASN A 248 4.59 -7.28 8.64
C ASN A 248 5.63 -7.36 7.51
N MET A 249 6.03 -8.56 7.09
CA MET A 249 6.92 -8.79 5.93
C MET A 249 6.24 -8.52 4.59
N LEU A 250 4.91 -8.58 4.56
CA LEU A 250 4.05 -8.24 3.43
C LEU A 250 3.34 -6.90 3.59
N ALA A 251 3.51 -6.22 4.73
CA ALA A 251 2.84 -4.96 5.01
C ALA A 251 3.25 -3.94 3.94
N PRO A 252 2.29 -3.40 3.16
CA PRO A 252 2.59 -2.35 2.22
C PRO A 252 3.18 -1.18 3.00
N SER A 253 4.30 -0.63 2.51
CA SER A 253 4.87 0.61 3.01
C SER A 253 3.76 1.62 3.29
N LEU A 254 3.77 2.29 4.44
CA LEU A 254 2.85 3.38 4.79
C LEU A 254 2.76 4.34 3.60
N LYS A 255 1.71 4.18 2.78
CA LYS A 255 1.55 4.98 1.59
C LYS A 255 1.19 6.39 2.06
N GLN A 256 1.97 7.38 1.64
CA GLN A 256 1.68 8.78 1.96
C GLN A 256 0.30 9.19 1.44
N PHE A 257 -0.20 8.54 0.38
CA PHE A 257 -1.55 8.73 -0.13
C PHE A 257 -2.26 7.38 -0.32
N SER A 258 -3.58 7.37 -0.19
CA SER A 258 -4.39 6.16 -0.39
C SER A 258 -5.77 6.49 -0.94
N LEU A 259 -6.41 5.48 -1.55
CA LEU A 259 -7.76 5.60 -2.07
C LEU A 259 -8.79 5.44 -0.96
N ARG A 260 -9.77 6.35 -0.92
CA ARG A 260 -11.03 6.18 -0.18
C ARG A 260 -12.06 5.55 -1.10
N VAL A 261 -12.03 4.23 -1.19
CA VAL A 261 -12.94 3.46 -2.06
C VAL A 261 -14.41 3.71 -1.69
N GLU A 262 -14.68 4.00 -0.42
CA GLU A 262 -16.01 4.31 0.10
C GLU A 262 -16.64 5.57 -0.48
N ILE A 263 -15.89 6.52 -1.03
CA ILE A 263 -16.43 7.75 -1.64
C ILE A 263 -16.14 7.84 -3.14
N LEU A 264 -15.51 6.82 -3.71
CA LEU A 264 -15.25 6.75 -5.14
C LEU A 264 -16.57 6.50 -5.89
N PRO A 265 -17.00 7.38 -6.81
CA PRO A 265 -18.22 7.16 -7.55
C PRO A 265 -18.15 5.85 -8.36
N SER A 266 -19.14 4.98 -8.20
CA SER A 266 -19.17 3.64 -8.80
C SER A 266 -19.03 3.57 -10.33
N TYR A 267 -19.36 4.65 -11.06
CA TYR A 267 -19.14 4.75 -12.51
C TYR A 267 -17.68 5.03 -12.91
N ILE A 268 -16.80 5.33 -11.95
CA ILE A 268 -15.35 5.43 -12.13
C ILE A 268 -14.72 4.14 -11.61
N PRO A 269 -14.15 3.29 -12.49
CA PRO A 269 -13.50 2.06 -12.06
C PRO A 269 -12.30 2.33 -11.14
N VAL A 270 -12.10 1.45 -10.14
CA VAL A 270 -10.96 1.53 -9.20
C VAL A 270 -9.62 1.59 -9.94
N ARG A 271 -9.47 0.81 -11.03
CA ARG A 271 -8.29 0.85 -11.92
C ARG A 271 -7.96 2.25 -12.47
N VAL A 272 -8.95 3.12 -12.68
CA VAL A 272 -8.72 4.50 -13.14
C VAL A 272 -8.32 5.38 -11.97
N ALA A 273 -8.95 5.19 -10.80
CA ALA A 273 -8.58 5.90 -9.57
C ALA A 273 -7.12 5.60 -9.14
N GLU A 274 -6.66 4.36 -9.31
CA GLU A 274 -5.26 3.97 -9.07
C GLU A 274 -4.28 4.72 -9.99
N LYS A 275 -4.62 4.87 -11.28
CA LYS A 275 -3.82 5.68 -12.21
C LYS A 275 -3.74 7.14 -11.79
N ILE A 276 -4.85 7.72 -11.33
CA ILE A 276 -4.92 9.11 -10.83
C ILE A 276 -4.08 9.27 -9.55
N LEU A 277 -4.15 8.30 -8.64
CA LEU A 277 -3.32 8.26 -7.44
C LEU A 277 -1.84 8.25 -7.81
N PHE A 278 -1.42 7.32 -8.66
CA PHE A 278 -0.04 7.19 -9.12
C PHE A 278 0.49 8.49 -9.75
N VAL A 279 -0.30 9.12 -10.64
CA VAL A 279 0.09 10.37 -11.29
C VAL A 279 0.37 11.46 -10.27
N GLY A 280 -0.57 11.73 -9.36
CA GLY A 280 -0.38 12.81 -8.41
C GLY A 280 0.63 12.50 -7.31
N GLU A 281 0.79 11.23 -6.89
CA GLU A 281 1.90 10.82 -6.00
C GLU A 281 3.25 11.12 -6.66
N SER A 282 3.37 10.79 -7.95
CA SER A 282 4.59 11.04 -8.72
C SER A 282 4.87 12.54 -8.87
N VAL A 283 3.86 13.36 -9.16
CA VAL A 283 4.04 14.81 -9.30
C VAL A 283 4.36 15.47 -7.96
N GLN A 284 3.62 15.12 -6.90
CA GLN A 284 3.80 15.67 -5.55
C GLN A 284 5.20 15.38 -5.00
N MET A 285 5.71 14.17 -5.27
CA MET A 285 7.05 13.79 -4.86
C MET A 285 8.13 14.65 -5.52
N PHE A 286 7.95 15.05 -6.78
CA PHE A 286 8.89 15.92 -7.49
C PHE A 286 8.83 17.36 -6.97
N GLU A 287 7.62 17.88 -6.74
CA GLU A 287 7.43 19.24 -6.22
C GLU A 287 8.06 19.44 -4.84
N ASN A 288 7.92 18.46 -3.93
CA ASN A 288 8.52 18.55 -2.59
C ASN A 288 10.06 18.60 -2.60
N GLN A 289 10.73 18.11 -3.66
CA GLN A 289 12.19 18.12 -3.78
C GLN A 289 12.74 19.19 -4.74
N ASN A 290 11.94 19.70 -5.68
CA ASN A 290 12.32 20.85 -6.51
C ASN A 290 12.57 22.12 -5.70
N VAL A 291 12.11 22.21 -4.45
CA VAL A 291 12.50 23.29 -3.52
C VAL A 291 14.01 23.25 -3.20
N ASN A 292 14.66 22.08 -3.29
CA ASN A 292 16.08 21.88 -3.00
C ASN A 292 16.97 21.68 -4.24
N LEU A 293 16.39 21.32 -5.39
CA LEU A 293 17.12 21.05 -6.64
C LEU A 293 16.89 22.18 -7.65
N THR A 294 17.96 22.82 -8.10
CA THR A 294 18.00 23.94 -9.06
C THR A 294 17.55 23.58 -10.49
N ARG A 295 16.81 22.49 -10.71
CA ARG A 295 16.30 22.07 -12.02
C ARG A 295 14.85 22.49 -12.18
N LYS A 296 14.65 23.59 -12.90
CA LYS A 296 13.34 24.14 -13.33
C LYS A 296 12.66 23.26 -14.39
N GLY A 297 12.32 22.02 -14.05
CA GLY A 297 11.57 21.12 -14.92
C GLY A 297 10.44 20.46 -14.16
N SER A 298 9.21 20.66 -14.62
CA SER A 298 8.08 19.83 -14.23
C SER A 298 8.23 18.44 -14.87
N ILE A 299 7.83 17.40 -14.13
CA ILE A 299 7.72 16.02 -14.63
C ILE A 299 6.90 15.93 -15.93
N LEU A 300 6.02 16.90 -16.17
CA LEU A 300 5.15 16.98 -17.34
C LEU A 300 5.81 17.67 -18.55
N LYS A 301 7.10 18.07 -18.50
CA LYS A 301 7.88 18.60 -19.65
C LYS A 301 7.18 19.70 -20.46
N ASN A 302 6.55 20.68 -19.79
CA ASN A 302 5.76 21.76 -20.41
C ASN A 302 4.48 21.30 -21.15
N GLN A 303 4.03 20.06 -20.97
CA GLN A 303 2.72 19.58 -21.44
C GLN A 303 1.57 19.89 -20.46
N GLU A 304 1.87 20.57 -19.35
CA GLU A 304 0.90 20.98 -18.33
C GLU A 304 -0.27 21.74 -18.96
N ASP A 305 0.03 22.71 -19.85
CA ASP A 305 -0.98 23.50 -20.55
C ASP A 305 -1.86 22.62 -21.46
N THR A 306 -1.28 21.59 -22.07
CA THR A 306 -2.02 20.64 -22.93
C THR A 306 -2.97 19.80 -22.08
N PHE A 307 -2.50 19.28 -20.95
CA PHE A 307 -3.32 18.48 -20.03
C PHE A 307 -4.41 19.32 -19.34
N ALA A 308 -4.08 20.56 -18.97
CA ALA A 308 -5.04 21.51 -18.45
C ALA A 308 -6.14 21.82 -19.48
N ALA A 309 -5.77 21.97 -20.76
CA ALA A 309 -6.72 22.16 -21.85
C ALA A 309 -7.62 20.92 -22.06
N GLU A 310 -7.08 19.70 -22.02
CA GLU A 310 -7.87 18.47 -22.13
C GLU A 310 -8.83 18.26 -20.95
N LEU A 311 -8.36 18.47 -19.71
CA LEU A 311 -9.23 18.42 -18.52
C LEU A 311 -10.31 19.51 -18.57
N HIS A 312 -9.95 20.70 -19.05
CA HIS A 312 -10.93 21.76 -19.27
C HIS A 312 -11.95 21.39 -20.35
N ARG A 313 -11.51 20.76 -21.45
CA ARG A 313 -12.41 20.26 -22.51
C ARG A 313 -13.40 19.25 -21.97
N LEU A 314 -12.95 18.30 -21.15
CA LEU A 314 -13.82 17.32 -20.48
C LEU A 314 -14.83 17.99 -19.54
N LYS A 315 -14.39 19.00 -18.78
CA LYS A 315 -15.27 19.79 -17.91
C LYS A 315 -16.40 20.50 -18.68
N GLN A 316 -16.18 20.90 -19.93
CA GLN A 316 -17.18 21.58 -20.76
C GLN A 316 -18.19 20.63 -21.41
N GLN A 317 -17.98 19.32 -21.35
CA GLN A 317 -18.93 18.35 -21.90
C GLN A 317 -20.19 18.29 -21.02
N ALA A 318 -21.37 18.31 -21.65
CA ALA A 318 -22.65 18.22 -20.95
C ALA A 318 -22.92 16.83 -20.37
N LEU A 319 -22.29 15.79 -20.93
CA LEU A 319 -22.43 14.39 -20.52
C LEU A 319 -21.06 13.81 -20.18
N PHE A 320 -20.99 13.05 -19.10
CA PHE A 320 -19.78 12.35 -18.69
C PHE A 320 -19.53 11.12 -19.56
N SER A 321 -18.44 11.13 -20.34
CA SER A 321 -17.94 9.97 -21.08
C SER A 321 -16.78 9.33 -20.31
N LEU A 322 -16.98 8.09 -19.82
CA LEU A 322 -15.91 7.35 -19.15
C LEU A 322 -14.73 7.06 -20.09
N VAL A 323 -14.99 6.85 -21.38
CA VAL A 323 -13.95 6.54 -22.37
C VAL A 323 -13.05 7.74 -22.59
N ASP A 324 -13.63 8.93 -22.82
CA ASP A 324 -12.86 10.17 -23.01
C ASP A 324 -12.07 10.52 -21.75
N PHE A 325 -12.71 10.36 -20.57
CA PHE A 325 -12.08 10.58 -19.28
C PHE A 325 -10.86 9.66 -19.07
N GLU A 326 -11.03 8.36 -19.31
CA GLU A 326 -9.95 7.39 -19.16
C GLU A 326 -8.80 7.65 -20.15
N GLN A 327 -9.11 8.02 -21.40
CA GLN A 327 -8.07 8.36 -22.39
C GLN A 327 -7.19 9.53 -21.94
N VAL A 328 -7.77 10.58 -21.37
CA VAL A 328 -7.00 11.72 -20.84
C VAL A 328 -6.16 11.28 -19.64
N VAL A 329 -6.72 10.50 -18.72
CA VAL A 329 -5.97 9.96 -17.56
C VAL A 329 -4.80 9.08 -18.02
N ASP A 330 -5.02 8.20 -19.00
CA ASP A 330 -3.99 7.32 -19.56
C ASP A 330 -2.89 8.09 -20.27
N HIS A 331 -3.24 9.18 -20.96
CA HIS A 331 -2.28 10.03 -21.63
C HIS A 331 -1.36 10.72 -20.60
N VAL A 332 -1.93 11.34 -19.57
CA VAL A 332 -1.15 11.97 -18.48
C VAL A 332 -0.27 10.92 -17.78
N ARG A 333 -0.85 9.76 -17.42
CA ARG A 333 -0.12 8.65 -16.78
C ARG A 333 1.07 8.18 -17.60
N SER A 334 0.89 7.99 -18.90
CA SER A 334 1.96 7.50 -19.78
C SER A 334 3.10 8.51 -19.92
N THR A 335 2.79 9.81 -20.02
CA THR A 335 3.81 10.87 -20.03
C THR A 335 4.61 10.91 -18.72
N VAL A 336 3.92 10.85 -17.58
CA VAL A 336 4.57 10.83 -16.25
C VAL A 336 5.45 9.58 -16.11
N ALA A 337 4.93 8.40 -16.45
CA ALA A 337 5.65 7.15 -16.34
C ALA A 337 6.91 7.10 -17.24
N GLU A 338 6.83 7.64 -18.46
CA GLU A 338 8.00 7.73 -19.35
C GLU A 338 9.05 8.70 -18.81
N HIS A 339 8.64 9.82 -18.19
CA HIS A 339 9.60 10.75 -17.59
C HIS A 339 10.27 10.16 -16.34
N LEU A 340 9.51 9.49 -15.46
CA LEU A 340 10.07 8.75 -14.32
C LEU A 340 11.08 7.72 -14.78
N TRP A 341 10.76 6.98 -15.85
CA TRP A 341 11.67 6.01 -16.44
C TRP A 341 12.98 6.68 -16.87
N LYS A 342 12.92 7.80 -17.61
CA LYS A 342 14.12 8.55 -18.06
C LYS A 342 14.94 9.03 -16.86
N LEU A 343 14.30 9.64 -15.87
CA LEU A 343 14.98 10.12 -14.67
C LEU A 343 15.70 8.98 -13.92
N MET A 344 15.03 7.85 -13.72
CA MET A 344 15.59 6.76 -12.93
C MET A 344 16.65 5.96 -13.68
N VAL A 345 16.40 5.62 -14.96
CA VAL A 345 17.29 4.77 -15.74
C VAL A 345 18.45 5.57 -16.35
N GLU A 346 18.17 6.74 -16.95
CA GLU A 346 19.19 7.52 -17.68
C GLU A 346 19.93 8.48 -16.74
N GLU A 347 19.21 9.18 -15.85
CA GLU A 347 19.84 10.24 -15.03
C GLU A 347 20.35 9.75 -13.67
N SER A 348 19.74 8.71 -13.10
CA SER A 348 20.03 8.23 -11.73
C SER A 348 20.74 6.87 -11.68
N ASP A 349 21.14 6.33 -12.84
CA ASP A 349 21.82 5.04 -12.99
C ASP A 349 21.18 3.90 -12.17
N LEU A 350 19.87 3.68 -12.36
CA LEU A 350 19.15 2.57 -11.71
C LEU A 350 19.86 1.22 -11.92
N LEU A 351 20.44 0.99 -13.09
CA LEU A 351 21.15 -0.25 -13.40
C LEU A 351 22.42 -0.42 -12.54
N GLY A 352 23.19 0.65 -12.33
CA GLY A 352 24.30 0.67 -11.39
C GLY A 352 23.85 0.37 -9.96
N GLN A 353 22.78 1.01 -9.49
CA GLN A 353 22.29 0.78 -8.13
C GLN A 353 21.71 -0.62 -7.91
N LEU A 354 21.04 -1.21 -8.91
CA LEU A 354 20.61 -2.61 -8.86
C LEU A 354 21.80 -3.57 -8.78
N LYS A 355 22.91 -3.27 -9.47
CA LYS A 355 24.15 -4.05 -9.32
C LYS A 355 24.74 -3.90 -7.92
N ILE A 356 24.69 -2.72 -7.32
CA ILE A 356 25.13 -2.53 -5.92
C ILE A 356 24.24 -3.36 -4.98
N ILE A 357 22.91 -3.29 -5.12
CA ILE A 357 22.00 -4.12 -4.32
C ILE A 357 22.33 -5.62 -4.49
N LYS A 358 22.58 -6.08 -5.72
CA LYS A 358 23.03 -7.46 -5.99
C LYS A 358 24.37 -7.79 -5.31
N ASP A 359 25.35 -6.91 -5.44
CA ASP A 359 26.71 -7.13 -4.94
C ASP A 359 26.74 -7.27 -3.41
N PHE A 360 25.90 -6.51 -2.70
CA PHE A 360 25.88 -6.45 -1.24
C PHE A 360 24.77 -7.29 -0.60
N TYR A 361 23.49 -7.08 -0.94
CA TYR A 361 22.40 -7.86 -0.34
C TYR A 361 22.38 -9.31 -0.83
N LEU A 362 22.75 -9.54 -2.10
CA LEU A 362 22.74 -10.89 -2.69
C LEU A 362 24.11 -11.56 -2.70
N LEU A 363 25.09 -10.99 -1.97
CA LEU A 363 26.46 -11.48 -1.85
C LEU A 363 27.17 -11.68 -3.19
N GLY A 364 26.89 -10.86 -4.21
CA GLY A 364 27.56 -10.93 -5.50
C GLY A 364 29.09 -10.80 -5.38
N ARG A 365 29.57 -10.00 -4.42
CA ARG A 365 31.00 -9.89 -4.08
C ARG A 365 31.43 -10.93 -3.05
N GLY A 366 31.47 -12.19 -3.47
CA GLY A 366 31.79 -13.31 -2.56
C GLY A 366 33.13 -13.18 -1.82
N GLU A 367 34.15 -12.61 -2.47
CA GLU A 367 35.48 -12.32 -1.89
C GLU A 367 35.44 -11.32 -0.73
N LEU A 368 34.64 -10.25 -0.86
CA LEU A 368 34.45 -9.24 0.19
C LEU A 368 33.83 -9.88 1.42
N PHE A 369 32.72 -10.60 1.23
CA PHE A 369 32.02 -11.23 2.35
C PHE A 369 32.82 -12.38 2.96
N GLN A 370 33.67 -13.07 2.19
CA GLN A 370 34.62 -14.03 2.75
C GLN A 370 35.61 -13.32 3.70
N ALA A 371 36.28 -12.26 3.25
CA ALA A 371 37.22 -11.49 4.06
C ALA A 371 36.55 -10.86 5.31
N PHE A 372 35.30 -10.41 5.15
CA PHE A 372 34.48 -9.89 6.24
C PHE A 372 34.13 -10.97 7.26
N ILE A 373 33.66 -12.15 6.82
CA ILE A 373 33.36 -13.27 7.73
C ILE A 373 34.60 -13.62 8.53
N ASP A 374 35.76 -13.75 7.87
CA ASP A 374 37.02 -14.10 8.53
C ASP A 374 37.44 -13.06 9.58
N THR A 375 37.22 -11.77 9.30
CA THR A 375 37.55 -10.68 10.22
C THR A 375 36.53 -10.57 11.37
N ALA A 376 35.22 -10.66 11.09
CA ALA A 376 34.15 -10.40 12.05
C ALA A 376 33.76 -11.62 12.92
N GLN A 377 34.24 -12.82 12.59
CA GLN A 377 33.90 -14.09 13.27
C GLN A 377 34.11 -14.07 14.79
N HIS A 378 35.17 -13.41 15.27
CA HIS A 378 35.47 -13.38 16.71
C HIS A 378 34.57 -12.41 17.49
N MET A 379 34.02 -11.39 16.83
CA MET A 379 33.21 -10.32 17.45
C MET A 379 31.72 -10.63 17.40
N LEU A 380 31.26 -11.34 16.36
CA LEU A 380 29.84 -11.65 16.15
C LEU A 380 29.40 -13.00 16.76
N LYS A 381 30.35 -13.82 17.23
CA LYS A 381 30.06 -15.04 17.99
C LYS A 381 29.48 -14.76 19.37
N THR A 382 29.82 -13.63 19.98
CA THR A 382 29.26 -13.20 21.26
C THR A 382 27.92 -12.48 21.08
N PRO A 383 27.08 -12.42 22.11
CA PRO A 383 25.87 -11.59 22.10
C PRO A 383 26.21 -10.12 21.79
N PRO A 384 25.39 -9.43 20.99
CA PRO A 384 25.69 -8.07 20.55
C PRO A 384 25.64 -7.06 21.70
N THR A 385 26.52 -6.06 21.64
CA THR A 385 26.59 -4.93 22.57
C THR A 385 26.42 -3.61 21.81
N ALA A 386 26.26 -2.48 22.51
CA ALA A 386 26.10 -1.16 21.87
C ALA A 386 27.29 -0.73 20.99
N VAL A 387 28.48 -1.29 21.21
CA VAL A 387 29.70 -0.98 20.42
C VAL A 387 29.84 -1.92 19.21
N THR A 388 29.17 -3.09 19.25
CA THR A 388 29.28 -4.11 18.21
C THR A 388 28.91 -3.58 16.82
N GLU A 389 27.92 -2.69 16.71
CA GLU A 389 27.56 -2.07 15.44
C GLU A 389 28.72 -1.27 14.83
N HIS A 390 29.42 -0.46 15.64
CA HIS A 390 30.57 0.32 15.17
C HIS A 390 31.73 -0.58 14.76
N ASP A 391 32.09 -1.55 15.61
CA ASP A 391 33.20 -2.46 15.35
C ASP A 391 33.00 -3.27 14.07
N VAL A 392 31.76 -3.74 13.84
CA VAL A 392 31.38 -4.51 12.64
C VAL A 392 31.50 -3.66 11.37
N ASN A 393 31.09 -2.40 11.41
CA ASN A 393 31.25 -1.49 10.28
C ASN A 393 32.73 -1.20 9.98
N VAL A 394 33.57 -1.04 11.01
CA VAL A 394 35.03 -0.91 10.84
C VAL A 394 35.63 -2.17 10.23
N ALA A 395 35.24 -3.36 10.72
CA ALA A 395 35.68 -4.63 10.17
C ALA A 395 35.26 -4.82 8.70
N PHE A 396 34.07 -4.33 8.34
CA PHE A 396 33.57 -4.33 6.96
C PHE A 396 34.38 -3.41 6.05
N GLN A 397 34.67 -2.18 6.48
CA GLN A 397 35.53 -1.25 5.75
C GLN A 397 36.96 -1.81 5.56
N GLN A 398 37.55 -2.39 6.61
CA GLN A 398 38.85 -3.05 6.52
C GLN A 398 38.83 -4.22 5.53
N SER A 399 37.74 -4.98 5.49
CA SER A 399 37.59 -6.09 4.55
C SER A 399 37.44 -5.60 3.10
N ALA A 400 36.75 -4.49 2.89
CA ALA A 400 36.68 -3.83 1.59
C ALA A 400 38.05 -3.35 1.11
N HIS A 401 38.85 -2.74 1.99
CA HIS A 401 40.22 -2.33 1.65
C HIS A 401 41.14 -3.51 1.34
N LYS A 402 41.00 -4.64 2.06
CA LYS A 402 41.79 -5.87 1.81
C LYS A 402 41.54 -6.44 0.42
N VAL A 403 40.34 -6.27 -0.11
CA VAL A 403 39.92 -6.78 -1.43
C VAL A 403 40.13 -5.73 -2.53
N LEU A 404 40.73 -4.58 -2.21
CA LEU A 404 40.98 -3.49 -3.17
C LEU A 404 39.68 -3.00 -3.83
N LEU A 405 38.64 -2.79 -3.03
CA LEU A 405 37.41 -2.18 -3.53
C LEU A 405 37.66 -0.69 -3.86
N ASP A 406 37.80 -0.37 -5.14
CA ASP A 406 38.24 0.94 -5.65
C ASP A 406 37.20 2.08 -5.55
N ASP A 407 36.02 1.85 -4.98
CA ASP A 407 34.92 2.84 -4.95
C ASP A 407 34.69 3.43 -3.56
N ASP A 408 35.49 4.43 -3.22
CA ASP A 408 35.45 5.16 -1.94
C ASP A 408 34.09 5.85 -1.69
N ASN A 409 33.29 6.10 -2.74
CA ASN A 409 31.99 6.78 -2.62
C ASN A 409 30.85 5.82 -2.26
N LEU A 410 31.06 4.52 -2.43
CA LEU A 410 30.03 3.50 -2.25
C LEU A 410 29.93 3.04 -0.78
N LEU A 411 31.07 2.89 -0.09
CA LEU A 411 31.10 2.41 1.30
C LEU A 411 30.30 3.28 2.28
N PRO A 412 30.28 4.62 2.18
CA PRO A 412 29.46 5.46 3.07
C PRO A 412 27.95 5.30 2.88
N LEU A 413 27.50 4.74 1.75
CA LEU A 413 26.07 4.48 1.48
C LEU A 413 25.58 3.17 2.12
N LEU A 414 26.51 2.32 2.56
CA LEU A 414 26.21 1.02 3.14
C LEU A 414 26.59 1.02 4.62
N HIS A 415 25.66 0.59 5.47
CA HIS A 415 25.86 0.53 6.90
C HIS A 415 25.32 -0.80 7.44
N LEU A 416 26.16 -1.57 8.10
CA LEU A 416 25.73 -2.79 8.77
C LEU A 416 25.01 -2.43 10.08
N THR A 417 23.80 -2.91 10.24
CA THR A 417 22.96 -2.68 11.42
C THR A 417 23.04 -3.87 12.37
N ILE A 418 22.98 -3.61 13.68
CA ILE A 418 22.90 -4.65 14.70
C ILE A 418 21.68 -4.39 15.58
N GLU A 419 20.79 -5.36 15.69
CA GLU A 419 19.69 -5.31 16.66
C GLU A 419 20.20 -5.73 18.05
N TYR A 420 20.15 -4.81 19.02
CA TYR A 420 20.48 -5.09 20.43
C TYR A 420 19.47 -4.42 21.37
N HIS A 421 19.27 -5.01 22.55
CA HIS A 421 18.22 -4.66 23.52
C HIS A 421 18.37 -3.29 24.21
N GLY A 422 19.24 -2.39 23.72
CA GLY A 422 19.50 -1.08 24.33
C GLY A 422 18.90 0.12 23.58
N LYS A 423 18.16 -0.10 22.49
CA LYS A 423 17.62 0.97 21.63
C LYS A 423 16.32 1.61 22.15
N GLU A 424 15.69 1.09 23.21
CA GLU A 424 14.38 1.57 23.70
C GLU A 424 14.41 2.63 24.82
N HIS A 425 15.55 3.24 25.18
CA HIS A 425 15.58 4.20 26.30
C HIS A 425 16.42 5.47 26.09
N LYS A 426 16.25 6.17 24.95
CA LYS A 426 16.70 7.58 24.86
C LYS A 426 15.70 8.60 24.33
N ASP A 427 14.65 8.21 23.61
CA ASP A 427 13.63 9.16 23.12
C ASP A 427 12.40 9.32 24.03
N ALA A 428 12.35 8.61 25.17
CA ALA A 428 11.23 8.67 26.14
C ALA A 428 11.55 9.45 27.43
N ALA A 429 12.62 10.26 27.47
CA ALA A 429 12.99 11.00 28.68
C ALA A 429 12.30 12.38 28.84
N GLN A 430 11.28 12.71 28.04
CA GLN A 430 10.45 13.91 28.22
C GLN A 430 8.97 13.66 27.91
N ALA A 431 8.31 12.72 28.58
CA ALA A 431 6.85 12.79 28.78
C ALA A 431 6.38 11.81 29.88
N ARG A 432 6.11 12.40 31.06
CA ARG A 432 5.10 12.09 32.08
C ARG A 432 4.75 10.63 32.46
N GLU A 433 4.75 10.45 33.78
CA GLU A 433 4.18 9.37 34.60
C GLU A 433 2.83 8.83 34.11
N GLY A 434 2.79 7.52 33.83
CA GLY A 434 1.61 6.69 33.58
C GLY A 434 1.98 5.21 33.77
N PRO A 435 1.05 4.32 34.19
CA PRO A 435 1.38 3.02 34.74
C PRO A 435 1.92 2.06 33.67
N SER A 436 2.99 1.36 34.03
CA SER A 436 3.77 0.45 33.19
C SER A 436 2.91 -0.71 32.65
N ARG A 437 2.63 -0.71 31.35
CA ARG A 437 2.23 -1.92 30.62
C ARG A 437 3.48 -2.78 30.42
N GLU A 438 3.57 -3.87 31.17
CA GLU A 438 4.60 -4.90 31.01
C GLU A 438 4.44 -5.58 29.65
N THR A 439 5.13 -5.09 28.62
CA THR A 439 5.33 -5.84 27.38
C THR A 439 6.36 -6.94 27.63
N SER A 440 5.97 -8.18 27.32
CA SER A 440 6.80 -9.38 27.53
C SER A 440 8.17 -9.27 26.84
N PRO A 441 9.23 -9.86 27.42
CA PRO A 441 10.60 -9.70 26.92
C PRO A 441 10.79 -10.41 25.57
N ARG A 442 11.02 -9.62 24.51
CA ARG A 442 11.58 -10.10 23.23
C ARG A 442 12.89 -10.86 23.54
N GLU A 443 12.96 -12.16 23.26
CA GLU A 443 14.17 -12.97 23.45
C GLU A 443 15.34 -12.34 22.68
N ALA A 444 16.42 -11.99 23.38
CA ALA A 444 17.58 -11.38 22.75
C ALA A 444 18.18 -12.34 21.71
N PRO A 445 18.63 -11.85 20.54
CA PRO A 445 19.28 -12.70 19.55
C PRO A 445 20.52 -13.36 20.19
N ALA A 446 20.57 -14.69 20.16
CA ALA A 446 21.57 -15.49 20.86
C ALA A 446 23.02 -15.25 20.37
N SER A 447 23.20 -14.62 19.21
CA SER A 447 24.50 -14.32 18.60
C SER A 447 24.41 -13.04 17.76
N GLY A 448 25.49 -12.26 17.73
CA GLY A 448 25.61 -11.07 16.87
C GLY A 448 25.37 -11.37 15.38
N TRP A 449 25.62 -12.61 14.92
CA TRP A 449 25.33 -13.04 13.55
C TRP A 449 23.84 -13.03 13.20
N ALA A 450 22.97 -13.39 14.14
CA ALA A 450 21.53 -13.37 13.93
C ALA A 450 20.96 -11.94 13.94
N ALA A 451 21.64 -11.03 14.66
CA ALA A 451 21.27 -9.63 14.78
C ALA A 451 21.79 -8.73 13.64
N LEU A 452 22.62 -9.25 12.74
CA LEU A 452 23.25 -8.50 11.66
C LEU A 452 22.27 -8.21 10.52
N GLY A 453 22.11 -6.94 10.18
CA GLY A 453 21.43 -6.47 8.97
C GLY A 453 22.34 -5.58 8.13
N LEU A 454 21.86 -5.26 6.93
CA LEU A 454 22.47 -4.31 6.02
C LEU A 454 21.48 -3.19 5.76
N SER A 455 21.92 -1.95 5.89
CA SER A 455 21.15 -0.75 5.54
C SER A 455 21.83 -0.08 4.37
N TYR A 456 21.04 0.25 3.35
CA TYR A 456 21.50 0.96 2.17
C TYR A 456 20.79 2.30 2.08
N LYS A 457 21.57 3.39 2.09
CA LYS A 457 21.06 4.75 1.99
C LYS A 457 20.74 5.08 0.54
N VAL A 458 19.50 4.83 0.16
CA VAL A 458 18.98 5.13 -1.18
C VAL A 458 18.94 6.64 -1.41
N GLN A 459 19.49 7.09 -2.52
CA GLN A 459 19.41 8.49 -2.95
C GLN A 459 18.12 8.74 -3.75
N TRP A 460 17.64 9.98 -3.74
CA TRP A 460 16.55 10.38 -4.65
C TRP A 460 17.01 10.25 -6.10
N PRO A 461 16.15 9.77 -7.02
CA PRO A 461 14.73 9.41 -6.92
C PRO A 461 14.47 7.92 -6.60
N LEU A 462 15.50 7.12 -6.34
CA LEU A 462 15.38 5.67 -6.37
C LEU A 462 14.62 5.04 -5.18
N HIS A 463 14.36 5.81 -4.12
CA HIS A 463 13.56 5.36 -2.96
C HIS A 463 12.09 5.08 -3.31
N ILE A 464 11.60 5.51 -4.49
CA ILE A 464 10.28 5.08 -5.01
C ILE A 464 10.27 3.56 -5.26
N LEU A 465 11.38 3.04 -5.79
CA LEU A 465 11.54 1.61 -6.07
C LEU A 465 12.06 0.89 -4.83
N PHE A 466 13.14 1.40 -4.23
CA PHE A 466 13.75 0.85 -3.02
C PHE A 466 13.11 1.42 -1.76
N THR A 467 11.84 1.07 -1.55
CA THR A 467 11.13 1.42 -0.33
C THR A 467 11.73 0.70 0.89
N PRO A 468 11.53 1.20 2.13
CA PRO A 468 11.99 0.49 3.33
C PRO A 468 11.50 -0.96 3.41
N ALA A 469 10.25 -1.22 3.01
CA ALA A 469 9.67 -2.56 2.97
C ALA A 469 10.39 -3.48 1.95
N VAL A 470 10.80 -2.93 0.80
CA VAL A 470 11.60 -3.65 -0.19
C VAL A 470 13.00 -3.98 0.34
N LEU A 471 13.66 -3.03 1.01
CA LEU A 471 14.98 -3.25 1.60
C LEU A 471 14.94 -4.28 2.73
N GLU A 472 13.86 -4.35 3.50
CA GLU A 472 13.71 -5.38 4.54
C GLU A 472 13.62 -6.79 3.93
N LYS A 473 12.87 -6.95 2.84
CA LYS A 473 12.83 -8.21 2.08
C LYS A 473 14.21 -8.61 1.56
N TYR A 474 15.01 -7.65 1.06
CA TYR A 474 16.41 -7.91 0.70
C TYR A 474 17.26 -8.30 1.91
N ASN A 475 17.06 -7.69 3.08
CA ASN A 475 17.75 -8.05 4.32
C ASN A 475 17.49 -9.49 4.74
N VAL A 476 16.26 -9.98 4.58
CA VAL A 476 15.92 -11.37 4.91
C VAL A 476 16.68 -12.33 4.00
N VAL A 477 16.74 -12.05 2.70
CA VAL A 477 17.55 -12.83 1.75
C VAL A 477 19.04 -12.75 2.11
N PHE A 478 19.55 -11.54 2.40
CA PHE A 478 20.94 -11.31 2.80
C PHE A 478 21.35 -12.13 4.02
N LYS A 479 20.57 -12.06 5.11
CA LYS A 479 20.82 -12.82 6.35
C LYS A 479 20.89 -14.33 6.06
N TYR A 480 19.98 -14.83 5.24
CA TYR A 480 19.95 -16.25 4.87
C TYR A 480 21.18 -16.66 4.03
N LEU A 481 21.49 -15.92 2.97
CA LEU A 481 22.65 -16.20 2.12
C LEU A 481 23.96 -16.11 2.92
N LEU A 482 24.08 -15.14 3.83
CA LEU A 482 25.25 -14.97 4.68
C LEU A 482 25.42 -16.16 5.63
N SER A 483 24.32 -16.68 6.18
CA SER A 483 24.33 -17.88 7.02
C SER A 483 24.87 -19.10 6.27
N VAL A 484 24.37 -19.35 5.05
CA VAL A 484 24.86 -20.44 4.19
C VAL A 484 26.35 -20.28 3.89
N ARG A 485 26.78 -19.06 3.52
CA ARG A 485 28.19 -18.76 3.22
C ARG A 485 29.10 -18.94 4.45
N ARG A 486 28.63 -18.55 5.64
CA ARG A 486 29.37 -18.72 6.89
C ARG A 486 29.55 -20.19 7.24
N VAL A 487 28.50 -21.01 7.16
CA VAL A 487 28.62 -22.47 7.36
C VAL A 487 29.61 -23.08 6.38
N GLN A 488 29.55 -22.67 5.11
CA GLN A 488 30.49 -23.14 4.09
C GLN A 488 31.94 -22.82 4.47
N ALA A 489 32.23 -21.56 4.83
CA ALA A 489 33.56 -21.12 5.23
C ALA A 489 34.06 -21.86 6.50
N GLU A 490 33.19 -22.05 7.49
CA GLU A 490 33.52 -22.78 8.72
C GLU A 490 33.86 -24.27 8.45
N LEU A 491 33.11 -24.93 7.56
CA LEU A 491 33.38 -26.32 7.15
C LEU A 491 34.72 -26.44 6.41
N GLN A 492 35.04 -25.48 5.55
CA GLN A 492 36.32 -25.39 4.84
C GLN A 492 37.48 -25.13 5.81
N HIS A 493 37.29 -24.24 6.79
CA HIS A 493 38.27 -23.98 7.84
C HIS A 493 38.55 -25.24 8.68
N CYS A 494 37.50 -25.99 9.07
CA CYS A 494 37.65 -27.25 9.78
C CYS A 494 38.45 -28.28 8.98
N TRP A 495 38.27 -28.34 7.65
CA TRP A 495 39.10 -29.19 6.80
C TRP A 495 40.56 -28.75 6.78
N ALA A 496 40.83 -27.45 6.69
CA ALA A 496 42.20 -26.92 6.74
C ALA A 496 42.91 -27.28 8.06
N LEU A 497 42.22 -27.15 9.20
CA LEU A 497 42.73 -27.54 10.52
C LEU A 497 43.04 -29.05 10.60
N GLN A 498 42.16 -29.89 10.06
CA GLN A 498 42.37 -31.35 10.00
C GLN A 498 43.54 -31.73 9.06
N MET A 499 43.69 -31.01 7.94
CA MET A 499 44.73 -31.22 6.94
C MET A 499 46.14 -30.94 7.49
N GLN A 500 46.28 -29.90 8.32
CA GLN A 500 47.54 -29.56 9.01
C GLN A 500 48.03 -30.69 9.95
N ARG A 501 47.15 -31.60 10.37
CA ARG A 501 47.42 -32.70 11.29
C ARG A 501 47.56 -34.07 10.63
N LYS A 502 47.64 -34.13 9.29
CA LYS A 502 47.75 -35.38 8.52
C LYS A 502 48.86 -36.35 8.95
N HIS A 503 49.87 -35.88 9.68
CA HIS A 503 51.01 -36.67 10.15
C HIS A 503 50.75 -37.43 11.48
N LEU A 504 49.59 -37.26 12.12
CA LEU A 504 49.21 -38.00 13.35
C LEU A 504 48.47 -39.32 13.00
N LYS A 505 48.62 -40.35 13.84
CA LYS A 505 47.96 -41.66 13.65
C LYS A 505 46.43 -41.48 13.59
N SER A 506 45.81 -41.94 12.51
CA SER A 506 44.37 -41.81 12.27
C SER A 506 43.59 -42.87 13.05
N ASN A 507 42.57 -42.45 13.79
CA ASN A 507 41.65 -43.34 14.51
C ASN A 507 40.35 -43.56 13.71
N GLN A 508 39.59 -44.61 14.04
CA GLN A 508 38.27 -44.90 13.42
C GLN A 508 37.28 -43.72 13.56
N THR A 509 37.37 -42.96 14.65
CA THR A 509 36.58 -41.73 14.87
C THR A 509 36.88 -40.63 13.85
N ASP A 510 38.10 -40.55 13.32
CA ASP A 510 38.47 -39.53 12.34
C ASP A 510 37.88 -39.83 10.96
N ALA A 511 37.74 -41.11 10.61
CA ALA A 511 37.03 -41.51 9.40
C ALA A 511 35.55 -41.06 9.44
N VAL A 512 34.89 -41.20 10.60
CA VAL A 512 33.50 -40.72 10.79
C VAL A 512 33.42 -39.20 10.67
N LYS A 513 34.35 -38.46 11.31
CA LYS A 513 34.43 -36.99 11.18
C LYS A 513 34.61 -36.56 9.72
N TRP A 514 35.53 -37.19 8.99
CA TRP A 514 35.81 -36.85 7.59
C TRP A 514 34.61 -37.14 6.68
N ARG A 515 33.93 -38.27 6.90
CA ARG A 515 32.75 -38.65 6.14
C ARG A 515 31.59 -37.70 6.39
N LEU A 516 31.31 -37.37 7.66
CA LEU A 516 30.26 -36.41 8.02
C LEU A 516 30.54 -35.03 7.41
N ARG A 517 31.77 -34.50 7.57
CA ARG A 517 32.19 -33.23 6.96
C ARG A 517 32.00 -33.23 5.45
N ASN A 518 32.41 -34.31 4.77
CA ASN A 518 32.28 -34.40 3.32
C ASN A 518 30.80 -34.31 2.87
N HIS A 519 29.89 -34.98 3.58
CA HIS A 519 28.46 -34.91 3.28
C HIS A 519 27.86 -33.53 3.61
N MET A 520 28.24 -32.92 4.74
CA MET A 520 27.83 -31.57 5.13
C MET A 520 28.28 -30.54 4.09
N ALA A 521 29.57 -30.56 3.71
CA ALA A 521 30.12 -29.69 2.70
C ALA A 521 29.45 -29.89 1.33
N PHE A 522 29.28 -31.15 0.90
CA PHE A 522 28.58 -31.44 -0.35
C PHE A 522 27.16 -30.84 -0.38
N LEU A 523 26.38 -30.99 0.68
CA LEU A 523 25.02 -30.45 0.74
C LEU A 523 25.04 -28.92 0.70
N VAL A 524 25.88 -28.29 1.53
CA VAL A 524 25.97 -26.82 1.63
C VAL A 524 26.51 -26.20 0.34
N ASP A 525 27.52 -26.80 -0.28
CA ASP A 525 28.09 -26.32 -1.55
C ASP A 525 27.07 -26.41 -2.69
N ASN A 526 26.29 -27.50 -2.78
CA ASN A 526 25.24 -27.64 -3.80
C ASN A 526 24.06 -26.68 -3.54
N LEU A 527 23.69 -26.47 -2.27
CA LEU A 527 22.67 -25.50 -1.89
C LEU A 527 23.10 -24.09 -2.29
N GLN A 528 24.34 -23.71 -1.94
CA GLN A 528 24.91 -22.40 -2.27
C GLN A 528 24.97 -22.20 -3.80
N TYR A 529 25.37 -23.22 -4.55
CA TYR A 529 25.43 -23.15 -6.01
C TYR A 529 24.04 -22.96 -6.64
N TYR A 530 23.05 -23.72 -6.18
CA TYR A 530 21.66 -23.55 -6.63
C TYR A 530 21.16 -22.13 -6.38
N LEU A 531 21.36 -21.61 -5.16
CA LEU A 531 20.94 -20.27 -4.78
C LEU A 531 21.62 -19.20 -5.65
N GLN A 532 22.92 -19.32 -5.92
CA GLN A 532 23.65 -18.31 -6.70
C GLN A 532 23.38 -18.38 -8.21
N VAL A 533 23.40 -19.58 -8.80
CA VAL A 533 23.37 -19.71 -10.26
C VAL A 533 21.96 -19.86 -10.78
N ASP A 534 21.17 -20.80 -10.25
CA ASP A 534 19.85 -21.10 -10.81
C ASP A 534 18.80 -20.07 -10.37
N VAL A 535 18.93 -19.52 -9.17
CA VAL A 535 17.98 -18.56 -8.62
C VAL A 535 18.46 -17.13 -8.86
N LEU A 536 19.54 -16.72 -8.20
CA LEU A 536 19.98 -15.32 -8.19
C LEU A 536 20.36 -14.80 -9.57
N GLU A 537 21.28 -15.46 -10.29
CA GLU A 537 21.75 -14.99 -11.60
C GLU A 537 20.65 -15.04 -12.67
N SER A 538 19.86 -16.13 -12.68
CA SER A 538 18.73 -16.29 -13.60
C SER A 538 17.68 -15.20 -13.41
N GLN A 539 17.20 -15.01 -12.17
CA GLN A 539 16.16 -14.02 -11.87
C GLN A 539 16.68 -12.59 -12.08
N PHE A 540 17.95 -12.31 -11.75
CA PHE A 540 18.53 -10.97 -11.97
C PHE A 540 18.69 -10.67 -13.47
N SER A 541 19.06 -11.66 -14.28
CA SER A 541 19.13 -11.51 -15.74
C SER A 541 17.77 -11.23 -16.36
N GLN A 542 16.71 -11.89 -15.89
CA GLN A 542 15.33 -11.63 -16.31
C GLN A 542 14.90 -10.20 -15.95
N LEU A 543 15.18 -9.75 -14.73
CA LEU A 543 14.90 -8.37 -14.30
C LEU A 543 15.60 -7.35 -15.20
N LEU A 544 16.91 -7.53 -15.45
CA LEU A 544 17.69 -6.63 -16.29
C LEU A 544 17.14 -6.58 -17.72
N HIS A 545 16.72 -7.72 -18.27
CA HIS A 545 16.10 -7.77 -19.60
C HIS A 545 14.77 -7.01 -19.65
N GLN A 546 13.91 -7.15 -18.64
CA GLN A 546 12.62 -6.45 -18.56
C GLN A 546 12.79 -4.94 -18.42
N ILE A 547 13.74 -4.49 -17.58
CA ILE A 547 14.06 -3.07 -17.39
C ILE A 547 14.55 -2.43 -18.69
N ASN A 548 15.42 -3.13 -19.44
CA ASN A 548 15.94 -2.63 -20.71
C ASN A 548 14.92 -2.67 -21.87
N SER A 549 13.89 -3.53 -21.78
CA SER A 549 12.90 -3.71 -22.84
C SER A 549 11.68 -2.78 -22.71
N THR A 550 11.55 -2.06 -21.59
CA THR A 550 10.37 -1.27 -21.26
C THR A 550 10.74 0.20 -21.06
N ARG A 551 9.82 1.11 -21.37
CA ARG A 551 9.93 2.56 -21.12
C ARG A 551 8.88 3.10 -20.14
N ASP A 552 8.25 2.19 -19.40
CA ASP A 552 7.25 2.48 -18.38
C ASP A 552 7.84 2.15 -17.01
N PHE A 553 7.86 3.15 -16.12
CA PHE A 553 8.34 2.98 -14.75
C PHE A 553 7.52 1.98 -13.95
N GLU A 554 6.20 1.92 -14.13
CA GLU A 554 5.35 0.99 -13.39
C GLU A 554 5.66 -0.46 -13.76
N SER A 555 5.98 -0.71 -15.02
CA SER A 555 6.44 -2.01 -15.49
C SER A 555 7.79 -2.40 -14.85
N ILE A 556 8.71 -1.45 -14.64
CA ILE A 556 9.95 -1.70 -13.88
C ILE A 556 9.65 -2.06 -12.43
N ARG A 557 8.75 -1.31 -11.78
CA ARG A 557 8.35 -1.58 -10.39
C ARG A 557 7.76 -2.98 -10.26
N LEU A 558 6.83 -3.35 -11.14
CA LEU A 558 6.20 -4.68 -11.15
C LEU A 558 7.22 -5.79 -11.44
N ALA A 559 8.13 -5.57 -12.41
CA ALA A 559 9.22 -6.51 -12.70
C ALA A 559 10.11 -6.74 -11.48
N HIS A 560 10.45 -5.68 -10.75
CA HIS A 560 11.25 -5.73 -9.54
C HIS A 560 10.50 -6.45 -8.38
N ASP A 561 9.22 -6.15 -8.19
CA ASP A 561 8.40 -6.83 -7.17
C ASP A 561 8.25 -8.32 -7.47
N HIS A 562 8.09 -8.69 -8.74
CA HIS A 562 8.08 -10.07 -9.20
C HIS A 562 9.44 -10.75 -8.99
N PHE A 563 10.54 -10.07 -9.34
CA PHE A 563 11.90 -10.56 -9.11
C PHE A 563 12.13 -10.91 -7.63
N LEU A 564 11.80 -9.99 -6.71
CA LEU A 564 12.03 -10.17 -5.28
C LEU A 564 11.10 -11.25 -4.69
N SER A 565 9.85 -11.33 -5.15
CA SER A 565 8.90 -12.37 -4.74
C SER A 565 9.38 -13.75 -5.18
N ASN A 566 9.83 -13.89 -6.43
CA ASN A 566 10.40 -15.13 -6.94
C ASN A 566 11.69 -15.49 -6.19
N LEU A 567 12.55 -14.50 -5.89
CA LEU A 567 13.77 -14.74 -5.15
C LEU A 567 13.50 -15.34 -3.76
N LEU A 568 12.53 -14.79 -3.02
CA LEU A 568 12.11 -15.32 -1.72
C LEU A 568 11.50 -16.73 -1.83
N ALA A 569 10.67 -16.96 -2.84
CA ALA A 569 10.02 -18.25 -3.08
C ALA A 569 11.02 -19.35 -3.49
N GLN A 570 11.87 -19.06 -4.48
CA GLN A 570 12.85 -19.99 -5.05
C GLN A 570 14.04 -20.26 -4.11
N SER A 571 14.33 -19.33 -3.19
CA SER A 571 15.28 -19.56 -2.09
C SER A 571 14.70 -20.41 -0.95
N PHE A 572 13.45 -20.83 -1.07
CA PHE A 572 12.69 -21.64 -0.10
C PHE A 572 12.43 -20.98 1.26
N ILE A 573 12.60 -19.67 1.35
CA ILE A 573 12.38 -18.89 2.58
C ILE A 573 10.88 -18.89 2.94
N LEU A 574 10.01 -18.83 1.94
CA LEU A 574 8.55 -18.85 2.12
C LEU A 574 8.01 -20.26 2.49
N LEU A 575 8.76 -21.33 2.18
CA LEU A 575 8.34 -22.70 2.46
C LEU A 575 8.80 -23.14 3.86
N LYS A 576 8.03 -22.78 4.89
CA LYS A 576 8.35 -23.05 6.31
C LYS A 576 8.97 -24.42 6.60
N PRO A 577 8.44 -25.57 6.11
CA PRO A 577 9.03 -26.88 6.41
C PRO A 577 10.43 -27.07 5.81
N VAL A 578 10.66 -26.56 4.59
CA VAL A 578 11.96 -26.64 3.91
C VAL A 578 12.94 -25.67 4.58
N PHE A 579 12.52 -24.43 4.82
CA PHE A 579 13.33 -23.42 5.49
C PHE A 579 13.79 -23.87 6.88
N HIS A 580 12.87 -24.39 7.70
CA HIS A 580 13.22 -24.94 9.01
C HIS A 580 14.21 -26.11 8.89
N CYS A 581 13.97 -27.04 7.96
CA CYS A 581 14.89 -28.17 7.75
C CYS A 581 16.30 -27.71 7.31
N LEU A 582 16.39 -26.68 6.45
CA LEU A 582 17.66 -26.12 6.00
C LEU A 582 18.40 -25.41 7.12
N ASN A 583 17.72 -24.58 7.93
CA ASN A 583 18.33 -23.92 9.08
C ASN A 583 18.84 -24.92 10.11
N GLU A 584 18.07 -25.96 10.42
CA GLU A 584 18.51 -27.05 11.30
C GLU A 584 19.75 -27.78 10.74
N ILE A 585 19.85 -27.95 9.42
CA ILE A 585 21.05 -28.50 8.79
C ILE A 585 22.26 -27.56 8.98
N LEU A 586 22.06 -26.25 8.78
CA LEU A 586 23.11 -25.23 8.99
C LEU A 586 23.58 -25.22 10.46
N ASP A 587 22.66 -25.31 11.42
CA ASP A 587 22.96 -25.37 12.85
C ASP A 587 23.71 -26.65 13.24
N LEU A 588 23.33 -27.80 12.68
CA LEU A 588 24.07 -29.05 12.86
C LEU A 588 25.49 -28.98 12.29
N CYS A 589 25.67 -28.32 11.14
CA CYS A 589 26.99 -28.04 10.57
C CYS A 589 27.82 -27.14 11.49
N HIS A 590 27.24 -26.07 12.05
CA HIS A 590 27.91 -25.22 13.04
C HIS A 590 28.31 -25.99 14.30
N GLY A 591 27.41 -26.83 14.84
CA GLY A 591 27.69 -27.69 15.99
C GLY A 591 28.85 -28.65 15.72
N PHE A 592 28.92 -29.21 14.50
CA PHE A 592 30.05 -30.03 14.06
C PHE A 592 31.34 -29.21 13.96
N CYS A 593 31.32 -28.03 13.33
CA CYS A 593 32.49 -27.17 13.22
C CYS A 593 33.05 -26.76 14.59
N SER A 594 32.17 -26.44 15.54
CA SER A 594 32.55 -26.10 16.92
C SER A 594 33.22 -27.30 17.62
N LEU A 595 32.62 -28.49 17.51
CA LEU A 595 33.17 -29.72 18.09
C LEU A 595 34.57 -30.05 17.55
N VAL A 596 34.76 -29.94 16.23
CA VAL A 596 36.04 -30.21 15.56
C VAL A 596 37.09 -29.15 15.91
N SER A 597 36.69 -27.88 16.01
CA SER A 597 37.61 -26.78 16.33
C SER A 597 38.10 -26.83 17.78
N GLN A 598 37.22 -27.24 18.71
CA GLN A 598 37.57 -27.40 20.13
C GLN A 598 38.41 -28.66 20.38
N ASN A 599 38.16 -29.74 19.64
CA ASN A 599 38.81 -31.04 19.83
C ASN A 599 39.58 -31.45 18.57
N LEU A 600 40.76 -30.85 18.40
CA LEU A 600 41.65 -31.15 17.28
C LEU A 600 42.37 -32.52 17.41
N GLY A 601 42.23 -33.22 18.55
CA GLY A 601 42.80 -34.55 18.84
C GLY A 601 41.79 -35.70 18.79
N PRO A 602 42.14 -36.89 19.32
CA PRO A 602 41.17 -37.97 19.57
C PRO A 602 40.02 -37.43 20.42
N LEU A 603 38.78 -37.80 20.09
CA LEU A 603 37.63 -37.37 20.89
C LEU A 603 37.59 -38.17 22.19
N ASP A 604 37.39 -37.48 23.31
CA ASP A 604 36.97 -38.11 24.56
C ASP A 604 35.59 -38.78 24.38
N GLU A 605 35.19 -39.69 25.29
CA GLU A 605 33.87 -40.37 25.22
C GLU A 605 32.70 -39.40 25.06
N ARG A 606 32.77 -38.22 25.69
CA ARG A 606 31.76 -37.16 25.54
C ARG A 606 31.73 -36.57 24.14
N GLY A 607 32.90 -36.32 23.54
CA GLY A 607 33.02 -35.82 22.17
C GLY A 607 32.55 -36.85 21.14
N ALA A 608 32.82 -38.14 21.38
CA ALA A 608 32.32 -39.24 20.55
C ALA A 608 30.80 -39.38 20.63
N ALA A 609 30.21 -39.25 21.83
CA ALA A 609 28.75 -39.24 22.00
C ALA A 609 28.10 -38.05 21.27
N GLN A 610 28.68 -36.85 21.40
CA GLN A 610 28.21 -35.65 20.70
C GLN A 610 28.32 -35.79 19.17
N LEU A 611 29.41 -36.37 18.66
CA LEU A 611 29.55 -36.70 17.23
C LEU A 611 28.45 -37.68 16.79
N GLY A 612 28.13 -38.69 17.59
CA GLY A 612 27.04 -39.62 17.31
C GLY A 612 25.67 -38.96 17.22
N ILE A 613 25.39 -37.96 18.07
CA ILE A 613 24.16 -37.16 18.01
C ILE A 613 24.12 -36.33 16.72
N LEU A 614 25.22 -35.66 16.36
CA LEU A 614 25.32 -34.86 15.14
C LEU A 614 25.13 -35.70 13.87
N VAL A 615 25.74 -36.89 13.80
CA VAL A 615 25.57 -37.82 12.67
C VAL A 615 24.10 -38.22 12.52
N LYS A 616 23.44 -38.62 13.61
CA LYS A 616 22.01 -39.01 13.59
C LYS A 616 21.11 -37.84 13.22
N GLY A 617 21.36 -36.66 13.79
CA GLY A 617 20.63 -35.43 13.50
C GLY A 617 20.73 -35.02 12.04
N PHE A 618 21.95 -34.97 11.50
CA PHE A 618 22.20 -34.61 10.10
C PHE A 618 21.58 -35.61 9.14
N SER A 619 21.69 -36.91 9.44
CA SER A 619 21.05 -37.96 8.63
C SER A 619 19.54 -37.83 8.60
N ARG A 620 18.92 -37.55 9.76
CA ARG A 620 17.48 -37.34 9.87
C ARG A 620 17.02 -36.14 9.05
N GLN A 621 17.70 -34.99 9.18
CA GLN A 621 17.32 -33.78 8.45
C GLN A 621 17.61 -33.86 6.95
N SER A 622 18.74 -34.44 6.55
CA SER A 622 19.03 -34.70 5.13
C SER A 622 17.97 -35.63 4.51
N SER A 623 17.55 -36.68 5.24
CA SER A 623 16.48 -37.58 4.78
C SER A 623 15.12 -36.88 4.72
N LEU A 624 14.81 -36.02 5.69
CA LEU A 624 13.59 -35.22 5.71
C LEU A 624 13.54 -34.26 4.52
N LEU A 625 14.62 -33.51 4.29
CA LEU A 625 14.76 -32.61 3.15
C LEU A 625 14.54 -33.36 1.84
N PHE A 626 15.20 -34.50 1.64
CA PHE A 626 15.07 -35.31 0.43
C PHE A 626 13.64 -35.84 0.23
N LYS A 627 12.96 -36.27 1.31
CA LYS A 627 11.56 -36.70 1.25
C LYS A 627 10.63 -35.56 0.88
N ILE A 628 10.84 -34.36 1.44
CA ILE A 628 10.05 -33.17 1.09
C ILE A 628 10.28 -32.82 -0.38
N LEU A 629 11.53 -32.73 -0.83
CA LEU A 629 11.88 -32.42 -2.22
C LEU A 629 11.31 -33.46 -3.21
N SER A 630 11.37 -34.75 -2.87
CA SER A 630 10.84 -35.83 -3.71
C SER A 630 9.31 -35.85 -3.75
N SER A 631 8.65 -35.57 -2.61
CA SER A 631 7.19 -35.44 -2.54
C SER A 631 6.68 -34.30 -3.41
N VAL A 632 7.38 -33.16 -3.41
CA VAL A 632 7.00 -32.00 -4.20
C VAL A 632 7.25 -32.22 -5.70
N ARG A 633 8.33 -32.93 -6.07
CA ARG A 633 8.58 -33.36 -7.46
C ARG A 633 7.42 -34.19 -8.03
N ASN A 634 6.86 -35.11 -7.24
CA ASN A 634 5.79 -36.00 -7.70
C ASN A 634 4.46 -35.27 -7.99
N HIS A 635 4.28 -34.05 -7.47
CA HIS A 635 3.04 -33.28 -7.64
C HIS A 635 3.13 -32.21 -8.75
N GLN A 636 4.25 -32.06 -9.48
CA GLN A 636 4.46 -31.04 -10.53
C GLN A 636 4.23 -29.57 -10.09
N ILE A 637 4.20 -29.28 -8.79
CA ILE A 637 3.81 -27.95 -8.29
C ILE A 637 4.93 -26.91 -8.44
N ASN A 638 6.21 -27.32 -8.51
CA ASN A 638 7.32 -26.35 -8.57
C ASN A 638 8.56 -26.91 -9.30
N SER A 639 8.90 -26.29 -10.45
CA SER A 639 10.07 -26.67 -11.26
C SER A 639 11.39 -26.42 -10.54
N ASP A 640 11.42 -25.43 -9.65
CA ASP A 640 12.64 -24.96 -8.99
C ASP A 640 13.10 -25.94 -7.88
N LEU A 641 12.14 -26.52 -7.16
CA LEU A 641 12.41 -27.61 -6.19
C LEU A 641 12.93 -28.88 -6.86
N ALA A 642 12.46 -29.18 -8.08
CA ALA A 642 12.96 -30.30 -8.85
C ALA A 642 14.41 -30.09 -9.32
N GLN A 643 14.78 -28.83 -9.61
CA GLN A 643 16.15 -28.47 -10.00
C GLN A 643 17.14 -28.62 -8.84
N LEU A 644 16.79 -28.15 -7.63
CA LEU A 644 17.62 -28.40 -6.44
C LEU A 644 17.78 -29.91 -6.18
N LEU A 645 16.69 -30.68 -6.27
CA LEU A 645 16.73 -32.13 -6.09
C LEU A 645 17.63 -32.82 -7.12
N LEU A 646 17.58 -32.40 -8.38
CA LEU A 646 18.43 -32.93 -9.45
C LEU A 646 19.92 -32.67 -9.15
N ARG A 647 20.26 -31.52 -8.57
CA ARG A 647 21.65 -31.22 -8.17
C ARG A 647 22.11 -32.04 -6.98
N LEU A 648 21.27 -32.13 -5.95
CA LEU A 648 21.58 -32.91 -4.75
C LEU A 648 21.72 -34.41 -5.06
N ASP A 649 21.00 -34.92 -6.05
CA ASP A 649 20.99 -36.34 -6.40
C ASP A 649 21.32 -36.63 -7.88
N TYR A 650 22.23 -35.86 -8.47
CA TYR A 650 22.64 -36.04 -9.87
C TYR A 650 23.17 -37.45 -10.15
N ASN A 651 23.89 -38.04 -9.18
CA ASN A 651 24.44 -39.39 -9.26
C ASN A 651 23.49 -40.50 -8.76
N LYS A 652 22.24 -40.17 -8.43
CA LYS A 652 21.24 -41.09 -7.81
C LYS A 652 21.71 -41.75 -6.51
N TYR A 653 22.74 -41.22 -5.86
CA TYR A 653 23.30 -41.78 -4.63
C TYR A 653 22.27 -41.78 -3.49
N TYR A 654 21.50 -40.70 -3.34
CA TYR A 654 20.47 -40.57 -2.32
C TYR A 654 19.21 -41.38 -2.68
N THR A 655 18.84 -41.43 -3.96
CA THR A 655 17.76 -42.31 -4.44
C THR A 655 18.08 -43.78 -4.19
N GLN A 656 19.32 -44.23 -4.47
CA GLN A 656 19.74 -45.62 -4.27
C GLN A 656 19.85 -46.01 -2.79
N ALA A 657 20.15 -45.04 -1.91
CA ALA A 657 20.24 -45.25 -0.47
C ALA A 657 18.90 -45.02 0.27
N GLY A 658 17.76 -45.03 -0.44
CA GLY A 658 16.42 -44.93 0.17
C GLY A 658 16.13 -43.58 0.81
N GLY A 659 16.76 -42.50 0.33
CA GLY A 659 16.71 -41.17 0.93
C GLY A 659 17.52 -41.04 2.21
N THR A 660 18.31 -42.05 2.59
CA THR A 660 19.23 -41.99 3.72
C THR A 660 20.66 -41.91 3.23
N LEU A 661 21.53 -41.19 3.95
CA LEU A 661 22.96 -41.30 3.74
C LEU A 661 23.36 -42.72 4.18
N GLY A 662 23.84 -43.55 3.25
CA GLY A 662 24.17 -44.97 3.51
C GLY A 662 24.87 -45.22 4.84
N SER A 663 24.62 -46.38 5.48
CA SER A 663 24.84 -46.58 6.92
C SER A 663 26.17 -46.03 7.45
N PHE A 664 26.08 -45.15 8.44
CA PHE A 664 27.20 -44.77 9.29
C PHE A 664 27.49 -45.95 10.22
N GLY A 665 28.28 -46.92 9.75
CA GLY A 665 28.87 -47.92 10.63
C GLY A 665 29.78 -47.18 11.61
N MET A 666 29.36 -47.10 12.88
CA MET A 666 30.24 -46.73 13.99
C MET A 666 31.24 -47.87 14.21
#